data_AF-B0EV19-F1
#
_entry.id   AF-B0EV19-F1
#
_cell.length_a   1.000
_cell.length_b   1.000
_cell.length_c   1.000
_cell.angle_alpha   90.00
_cell.angle_beta   90.00
_cell.angle_gamma   90.00
#
_symmetry.space_group_name_H-M   'P 1'
#
loop_
_entity.id
_entity.type
_entity.pdbx_description
1 polymer ?
#
loop_
_entity_poly.entity_id
_entity_poly.type
_entity_poly.pdbx_seq_one_letter_code
_entity_poly.pdbx_strand_id
1 'polypeptide(L)'
;MSKVVVKFYLNKQCISTKPMNSQDNLKTAREKLKEKMSGSQQFLTKEGDLIDINDEDSFTIEDVIDSSRIINIKETADKKELKIKLNDKLFKTIELDKKTKLSDIRKSIQNIPESAHFYTLDNEIIEKDEEDVFLVEDILNNDEIIIKKEKENAPENDIVTVRIYLNGKPLIKNEFNKNSSLSDIRKEIENIKNIPKDFVFEDQEGFKIQKGEEQSLKLTSVLYDNKINITTEMFDTSSNNTTSVGSPCNTTDLSEPNVPIEGSIRLENHETGKLKIYLYPNEEFNQVDESDAIAILVVGQTGSGKTTLLNSFINALYGIKITDDFRYIIINEGNLEQNRDQSKSQTSEVTIYNIKRTKKAPPIKIIDTPGFGDTRGMEYDKVITKQIKEAFETKVSDLNAICFVAQSSNARLTANQKYIFGNIIDLFGNDVKKNFIAMLTFCDGKTPQVINALQSKECIFSTIIPYIDEPWYLKFNNSAIYDDNTEDGFTQMFWQLGMKNFDDFIEKLIKLPRKSLEKSREVLKSRERIKVQIEGLSKSLNNGLSKLSEIKQTYEVFYLNRDKINNNQNFTFTVTKRDQVQIKLKPGEYVTNCLRCKNTSCHYPCFIPGDVKDGCYCIGANGYCNVCGCYYTHHANSKYRWDYKEETETKTAQEVLARYKEGVEGKASAENMLKKLEEEYYEIQMDCYDKEVEIIECINRLSSIALNDKITSSNEYLDLLIESENDEKKPGYKERVEGYKKLKKANETIEDIMKKSGSKKSKEEIKKELERKKEDLVQGQKSTLDKNCESCVIC
;
A
#
# COMPACT_ATOMS: atom_id res chain seq x y z
N MET A 1 -7.52 17.32 -58.03
CA MET A 1 -6.68 16.22 -57.50
C MET A 1 -5.79 15.71 -58.61
N SER A 2 -4.55 16.19 -58.66
CA SER A 2 -3.55 15.74 -59.64
C SER A 2 -2.95 14.41 -59.20
N LYS A 3 -3.14 13.36 -60.01
CA LYS A 3 -2.36 12.12 -59.86
C LYS A 3 -0.90 12.42 -60.23
N VAL A 4 0.00 12.23 -59.27
CA VAL A 4 1.44 12.43 -59.41
C VAL A 4 2.16 11.11 -59.21
N VAL A 5 3.09 10.77 -60.11
CA VAL A 5 3.98 9.63 -59.89
C VAL A 5 5.11 10.08 -58.99
N VAL A 6 5.19 9.49 -57.80
CA VAL A 6 6.15 9.82 -56.75
C VAL A 6 7.19 8.72 -56.63
N LYS A 7 8.46 9.10 -56.49
CA LYS A 7 9.58 8.17 -56.24
C LYS A 7 10.01 8.27 -54.78
N PHE A 8 10.12 7.13 -54.12
CA PHE A 8 10.48 7.05 -52.70
C PHE A 8 11.92 6.55 -52.57
N TYR A 9 12.75 7.34 -51.91
CA TYR A 9 14.18 7.10 -51.75
C TYR A 9 14.53 6.88 -50.28
N LEU A 10 14.97 5.68 -49.91
CA LEU A 10 15.54 5.38 -48.60
C LEU A 10 17.06 5.54 -48.68
N ASN A 11 17.66 6.38 -47.84
CA ASN A 11 19.12 6.59 -47.79
C ASN A 11 19.77 6.79 -49.17
N LYS A 12 19.12 7.58 -50.04
CA LYS A 12 19.49 7.88 -51.45
C LYS A 12 19.35 6.72 -52.46
N GLN A 13 18.75 5.60 -52.10
CA GLN A 13 18.39 4.51 -53.03
C GLN A 13 16.87 4.47 -53.28
N CYS A 14 16.45 4.39 -54.54
CA CYS A 14 15.03 4.31 -54.90
C CYS A 14 14.46 2.93 -54.51
N ILE A 15 13.52 2.90 -53.56
CA ILE A 15 12.86 1.67 -53.08
C ILE A 15 11.52 1.41 -53.80
N SER A 16 10.85 2.48 -54.25
CA SER A 16 9.51 2.39 -54.83
C SER A 16 9.20 3.57 -55.74
N THR A 17 8.32 3.37 -56.70
CA THR A 17 7.72 4.43 -57.52
C THR A 17 6.23 4.10 -57.67
N LYS A 18 5.35 4.97 -57.17
CA LYS A 18 3.90 4.73 -57.17
C LYS A 18 3.11 5.98 -57.60
N PRO A 19 1.97 5.81 -58.30
CA PRO A 19 1.02 6.90 -58.51
C PRO A 19 0.31 7.23 -57.19
N MET A 20 0.41 8.48 -56.77
CA MET A 20 -0.20 9.06 -55.58
C MET A 20 -1.14 10.20 -55.99
N ASN A 21 -2.06 10.59 -55.11
CA ASN A 21 -2.72 11.89 -55.20
C ASN A 21 -1.82 12.93 -54.53
N SER A 22 -1.72 14.16 -55.06
CA SER A 22 -0.92 15.19 -54.40
C SER A 22 -1.47 15.58 -53.01
N GLN A 23 -2.78 15.37 -52.81
CA GLN A 23 -3.49 15.63 -51.56
C GLN A 23 -3.69 14.37 -50.69
N ASP A 24 -3.07 13.23 -51.01
CA ASP A 24 -2.97 12.11 -50.05
C ASP A 24 -2.03 12.55 -48.90
N ASN A 25 -2.31 12.15 -47.65
CA ASN A 25 -1.38 12.39 -46.54
C ASN A 25 -0.24 11.35 -46.48
N LEU A 26 0.81 11.63 -45.72
CA LEU A 26 1.98 10.74 -45.64
C LEU A 26 1.64 9.37 -45.04
N LYS A 27 0.69 9.30 -44.10
CA LYS A 27 0.21 8.03 -43.55
C LYS A 27 -0.41 7.12 -44.63
N THR A 28 -1.16 7.71 -45.56
CA THR A 28 -1.69 7.03 -46.75
C THR A 28 -0.55 6.57 -47.69
N ALA A 29 0.55 7.34 -47.75
CA ALA A 29 1.76 6.93 -48.49
C ALA A 29 2.47 5.75 -47.81
N ARG A 30 2.60 5.76 -46.48
CA ARG A 30 3.20 4.69 -45.66
C ARG A 30 2.43 3.38 -45.79
N GLU A 31 1.11 3.38 -45.67
CA GLU A 31 0.29 2.18 -45.89
C GLU A 31 0.48 1.61 -47.32
N LYS A 32 0.57 2.49 -48.34
CA LYS A 32 0.91 2.07 -49.71
C LYS A 32 2.35 1.58 -49.87
N LEU A 33 3.23 1.73 -48.87
CA LEU A 33 4.63 1.32 -48.86
C LEU A 33 4.95 0.24 -47.80
N LYS A 34 3.96 -0.28 -47.09
CA LYS A 34 4.09 -1.16 -45.92
C LYS A 34 4.96 -2.41 -46.10
N GLU A 35 5.05 -2.95 -47.32
CA GLU A 35 5.94 -4.07 -47.69
C GLU A 35 7.41 -3.67 -47.94
N LYS A 36 7.71 -2.36 -47.99
CA LYS A 36 8.98 -1.78 -48.44
C LYS A 36 9.57 -0.73 -47.49
N MET A 37 8.87 -0.40 -46.41
CA MET A 37 9.22 0.66 -45.48
C MET A 37 8.93 0.19 -44.05
N SER A 38 9.91 0.29 -43.15
CA SER A 38 9.77 -0.15 -41.76
C SER A 38 9.17 0.95 -40.86
N GLY A 39 8.71 0.57 -39.67
CA GLY A 39 8.29 1.52 -38.62
C GLY A 39 9.42 2.45 -38.13
N SER A 40 10.69 2.04 -38.26
CA SER A 40 11.89 2.80 -37.89
C SER A 40 12.38 3.80 -38.95
N GLN A 41 11.69 3.88 -40.08
CA GLN A 41 12.00 4.79 -41.17
C GLN A 41 11.01 5.96 -41.16
N GLN A 42 11.50 7.19 -41.24
CA GLN A 42 10.69 8.41 -41.26
C GLN A 42 10.80 9.15 -42.59
N PHE A 43 9.72 9.80 -43.01
CA PHE A 43 9.78 10.73 -44.14
C PHE A 43 10.57 11.98 -43.77
N LEU A 44 11.18 12.60 -44.77
CA LEU A 44 11.84 13.90 -44.64
C LEU A 44 11.01 15.01 -45.29
N THR A 45 11.05 16.22 -44.75
CA THR A 45 10.55 17.45 -45.41
C THR A 45 11.38 17.76 -46.68
N LYS A 46 10.97 18.79 -47.45
CA LYS A 46 11.75 19.25 -48.62
C LYS A 46 13.13 19.79 -48.22
N GLU A 47 13.19 20.36 -47.01
CA GLU A 47 14.36 20.93 -46.36
C GLU A 47 15.28 19.84 -45.77
N GLY A 48 14.78 18.62 -45.59
CA GLY A 48 15.53 17.46 -45.09
C GLY A 48 15.39 17.18 -43.60
N ASP A 49 14.41 17.80 -42.93
CA ASP A 49 14.07 17.56 -41.52
C ASP A 49 13.22 16.30 -41.37
N LEU A 50 13.31 15.63 -40.22
CA LEU A 50 12.54 14.43 -39.92
C LEU A 50 11.08 14.77 -39.59
N ILE A 51 10.15 14.05 -40.20
CA ILE A 51 8.72 14.11 -39.89
C ILE A 51 8.41 12.98 -38.88
N ASP A 52 7.84 13.33 -37.73
CA ASP A 52 7.41 12.34 -36.74
C ASP A 52 6.25 11.49 -37.30
N ILE A 53 6.22 10.21 -36.94
CA ILE A 53 5.20 9.26 -37.41
C ILE A 53 3.80 9.67 -36.96
N ASN A 54 3.69 10.33 -35.79
CA ASN A 54 2.43 10.83 -35.27
C ASN A 54 1.91 12.05 -36.07
N ASP A 55 2.80 12.78 -36.73
CA ASP A 55 2.48 13.98 -37.51
C ASP A 55 2.23 13.68 -39.01
N GLU A 56 2.36 12.42 -39.46
CA GLU A 56 2.17 12.04 -40.87
C GLU A 56 0.75 12.28 -41.43
N ASP A 57 -0.24 12.46 -40.56
CA ASP A 57 -1.59 12.89 -40.96
C ASP A 57 -1.67 14.40 -41.28
N SER A 58 -0.72 15.20 -40.78
CA SER A 58 -0.66 16.67 -40.92
C SER A 58 0.08 17.15 -42.17
N PHE A 59 0.75 16.27 -42.91
CA PHE A 59 1.50 16.57 -44.14
C PHE A 59 0.90 15.84 -45.35
N THR A 60 0.72 16.56 -46.46
CA THR A 60 0.35 15.97 -47.75
C THR A 60 1.56 15.59 -48.60
N ILE A 61 1.35 14.76 -49.61
CA ILE A 61 2.36 14.46 -50.64
C ILE A 61 2.89 15.75 -51.29
N GLU A 62 2.03 16.75 -51.52
CA GLU A 62 2.38 18.04 -52.14
C GLU A 62 3.31 18.89 -51.25
N ASP A 63 3.17 18.78 -49.92
CA ASP A 63 4.01 19.47 -48.93
C ASP A 63 5.42 18.88 -48.82
N VAL A 64 5.65 17.68 -49.38
CA VAL A 64 6.92 16.94 -49.22
C VAL A 64 7.65 16.67 -50.54
N ILE A 65 6.95 16.60 -51.68
CA ILE A 65 7.63 16.41 -52.98
C ILE A 65 8.39 17.65 -53.47
N ASP A 66 9.58 17.41 -54.00
CA ASP A 66 10.34 18.38 -54.79
C ASP A 66 9.83 18.47 -56.25
N SER A 67 10.45 19.33 -57.07
CA SER A 67 10.15 19.44 -58.51
C SER A 67 10.44 18.13 -59.28
N SER A 68 11.30 17.27 -58.76
CA SER A 68 11.62 15.93 -59.30
C SER A 68 10.60 14.84 -58.89
N ARG A 69 9.63 15.18 -58.03
CA ARG A 69 8.63 14.29 -57.42
C ARG A 69 9.24 13.16 -56.58
N ILE A 70 10.28 13.50 -55.84
CA ILE A 70 10.97 12.61 -54.90
C ILE A 70 10.47 12.89 -53.48
N ILE A 71 10.22 11.81 -52.72
CA ILE A 71 10.13 11.84 -51.26
C ILE A 71 11.32 11.07 -50.70
N ASN A 72 12.08 11.71 -49.83
CA ASN A 72 13.21 11.10 -49.15
C ASN A 72 12.76 10.50 -47.81
N ILE A 73 13.35 9.36 -47.48
CA ILE A 73 13.10 8.57 -46.28
C ILE A 73 14.46 8.31 -45.62
N LYS A 74 14.51 8.46 -44.30
CA LYS A 74 15.71 8.23 -43.49
C LYS A 74 15.40 7.16 -42.43
N GLU A 75 16.34 6.24 -42.25
CA GLU A 75 16.33 5.31 -41.13
C GLU A 75 16.91 6.02 -39.89
N THR A 76 16.19 6.02 -38.78
CA THR A 76 16.50 6.92 -37.64
C THR A 76 17.06 6.24 -36.40
N ALA A 77 17.20 4.91 -36.41
CA ALA A 77 17.60 4.13 -35.25
C ALA A 77 18.97 3.48 -35.40
N ASP A 78 19.78 3.56 -34.34
CA ASP A 78 20.91 2.67 -34.11
C ASP A 78 20.38 1.25 -33.88
N LYS A 79 20.53 0.39 -34.90
CA LYS A 79 20.20 -1.03 -34.78
C LYS A 79 21.17 -1.67 -33.77
N LYS A 80 20.61 -2.44 -32.84
CA LYS A 80 21.39 -3.17 -31.84
C LYS A 80 21.26 -4.67 -32.07
N GLU A 81 22.34 -5.40 -31.83
CA GLU A 81 22.35 -6.86 -31.90
C GLU A 81 21.66 -7.43 -30.64
N LEU A 82 20.52 -8.10 -30.83
CA LEU A 82 19.66 -8.63 -29.77
C LEU A 82 19.60 -10.16 -29.83
N LYS A 83 19.62 -10.81 -28.66
CA LYS A 83 19.57 -12.27 -28.53
C LYS A 83 18.18 -12.73 -28.16
N ILE A 84 17.53 -13.47 -29.04
CA ILE A 84 16.24 -14.10 -28.76
C ILE A 84 16.47 -15.49 -28.20
N LYS A 85 15.91 -15.75 -27.02
CA LYS A 85 15.90 -17.06 -26.36
C LYS A 85 14.52 -17.70 -26.50
N LEU A 86 14.50 -19.00 -26.82
CA LEU A 86 13.29 -19.83 -26.81
C LEU A 86 13.43 -20.87 -25.70
N ASN A 87 12.55 -20.81 -24.68
CA ASN A 87 12.66 -21.62 -23.46
C ASN A 87 14.08 -21.52 -22.85
N ASP A 88 14.54 -20.28 -22.64
CA ASP A 88 15.83 -19.89 -22.06
C ASP A 88 17.11 -20.34 -22.81
N LYS A 89 16.95 -21.04 -23.95
CA LYS A 89 18.05 -21.38 -24.87
C LYS A 89 18.14 -20.36 -26.00
N LEU A 90 19.36 -19.94 -26.36
CA LEU A 90 19.57 -19.05 -27.51
C LEU A 90 18.95 -19.65 -28.78
N PHE A 91 18.00 -18.94 -29.36
CA PHE A 91 17.24 -19.36 -30.53
C PHE A 91 17.73 -18.66 -31.80
N LYS A 92 17.94 -17.34 -31.72
CA LYS A 92 18.50 -16.53 -32.82
C LYS A 92 19.10 -15.24 -32.28
N THR A 93 20.08 -14.70 -32.99
CA THR A 93 20.54 -13.32 -32.79
C THR A 93 20.13 -12.49 -34.01
N ILE A 94 19.61 -11.28 -33.81
CA ILE A 94 19.16 -10.39 -34.88
C ILE A 94 19.50 -8.93 -34.57
N GLU A 95 19.69 -8.13 -35.62
CA GLU A 95 19.97 -6.70 -35.50
C GLU A 95 18.66 -5.92 -35.70
N LEU A 96 18.20 -5.20 -34.68
CA LEU A 96 16.91 -4.49 -34.69
C LEU A 96 16.96 -3.12 -34.01
N ASP A 97 16.02 -2.27 -34.40
CA ASP A 97 15.65 -1.07 -33.65
C ASP A 97 14.86 -1.47 -32.38
N LYS A 98 15.17 -0.83 -31.25
CA LYS A 98 14.43 -0.97 -29.99
C LYS A 98 12.96 -0.56 -30.08
N LYS A 99 12.61 0.31 -31.02
CA LYS A 99 11.24 0.74 -31.33
C LYS A 99 10.52 -0.14 -32.36
N THR A 100 11.08 -1.31 -32.70
CA THR A 100 10.35 -2.30 -33.52
C THR A 100 9.20 -2.89 -32.72
N LYS A 101 8.05 -3.15 -33.36
CA LYS A 101 6.92 -3.85 -32.72
C LYS A 101 7.20 -5.34 -32.58
N LEU A 102 6.69 -5.99 -31.53
CA LEU A 102 6.88 -7.43 -31.33
C LEU A 102 6.26 -8.26 -32.48
N SER A 103 5.13 -7.84 -33.03
CA SER A 103 4.48 -8.48 -34.17
C SER A 103 5.39 -8.52 -35.42
N ASP A 104 6.20 -7.48 -35.63
CA ASP A 104 7.14 -7.39 -36.75
C ASP A 104 8.40 -8.23 -36.52
N ILE A 105 8.83 -8.41 -35.26
CA ILE A 105 9.84 -9.42 -34.89
C ILE A 105 9.33 -10.82 -35.25
N ARG A 106 8.09 -11.16 -34.85
CA ARG A 106 7.50 -12.49 -35.13
C ARG A 106 7.44 -12.79 -36.63
N LYS A 107 7.05 -11.81 -37.45
CA LYS A 107 7.06 -11.92 -38.93
C LYS A 107 8.47 -12.07 -39.50
N SER A 108 9.45 -11.34 -38.94
CA SER A 108 10.83 -11.31 -39.45
C SER A 108 11.62 -12.58 -39.14
N ILE A 109 11.24 -13.33 -38.12
CA ILE A 109 11.91 -14.57 -37.72
C ILE A 109 11.12 -15.79 -38.19
N GLN A 110 11.46 -16.22 -39.40
CA GLN A 110 11.07 -17.54 -39.88
C GLN A 110 11.44 -18.61 -38.82
N ASN A 111 10.46 -19.45 -38.50
CA ASN A 111 10.48 -20.55 -37.53
C ASN A 111 10.28 -20.22 -36.04
N ILE A 112 9.83 -19.01 -35.64
CA ILE A 112 9.17 -18.90 -34.33
C ILE A 112 7.94 -19.83 -34.32
N PRO A 113 7.80 -20.74 -33.34
CA PRO A 113 6.63 -21.62 -33.24
C PRO A 113 5.37 -20.79 -32.98
N GLU A 114 4.24 -21.15 -33.62
CA GLU A 114 2.97 -20.46 -33.34
C GLU A 114 2.54 -20.58 -31.88
N SER A 115 2.84 -21.68 -31.20
CA SER A 115 2.54 -21.84 -29.77
C SER A 115 3.47 -21.04 -28.85
N ALA A 116 4.43 -20.28 -29.38
CA ALA A 116 5.35 -19.51 -28.55
C ALA A 116 4.88 -18.07 -28.36
N HIS A 117 5.08 -17.52 -27.16
CA HIS A 117 4.69 -16.16 -26.77
C HIS A 117 5.89 -15.34 -26.28
N PHE A 118 5.83 -14.02 -26.45
CA PHE A 118 6.75 -13.08 -25.81
C PHE A 118 6.36 -12.87 -24.34
N TYR A 119 7.32 -12.44 -23.53
CA TYR A 119 7.14 -12.21 -22.10
C TYR A 119 7.57 -10.79 -21.72
N THR A 120 6.85 -10.17 -20.79
CA THR A 120 7.25 -8.89 -20.17
C THR A 120 8.47 -9.05 -19.27
N LEU A 121 9.06 -7.93 -18.81
CA LEU A 121 10.15 -7.96 -17.83
C LEU A 121 9.74 -8.63 -16.49
N ASP A 122 8.46 -8.49 -16.12
CA ASP A 122 7.85 -9.15 -14.96
C ASP A 122 7.43 -10.61 -15.24
N ASN A 123 7.79 -11.15 -16.41
CA ASN A 123 7.61 -12.54 -16.81
C ASN A 123 6.13 -12.94 -17.02
N GLU A 124 5.27 -11.97 -17.35
CA GLU A 124 3.88 -12.18 -17.79
C GLU A 124 3.83 -12.46 -19.30
N ILE A 125 2.80 -13.17 -19.76
CA ILE A 125 2.61 -13.53 -21.18
C ILE A 125 2.04 -12.31 -21.93
N ILE A 126 2.63 -11.97 -23.07
CA ILE A 126 2.02 -11.05 -24.03
C ILE A 126 1.16 -11.87 -25.00
N GLU A 127 -0.12 -11.53 -25.07
CA GLU A 127 -1.07 -12.16 -25.98
C GLU A 127 -0.83 -11.70 -27.44
N LYS A 128 -1.15 -12.57 -28.40
CA LYS A 128 -0.76 -12.36 -29.82
C LYS A 128 -1.39 -11.13 -30.45
N ASP A 129 -2.59 -10.76 -30.02
CA ASP A 129 -3.30 -9.56 -30.45
C ASP A 129 -2.77 -8.28 -29.78
N GLU A 130 -2.02 -8.40 -28.68
CA GLU A 130 -1.33 -7.29 -28.03
C GLU A 130 0.09 -7.05 -28.58
N GLU A 131 0.67 -7.99 -29.36
CA GLU A 131 2.02 -7.85 -29.96
C GLU A 131 2.18 -6.66 -30.93
N ASP A 132 1.07 -6.09 -31.42
CA ASP A 132 1.05 -4.85 -32.21
C ASP A 132 1.09 -3.58 -31.34
N VAL A 133 0.94 -3.69 -30.02
CA VAL A 133 0.97 -2.59 -29.04
C VAL A 133 2.37 -2.46 -28.42
N PHE A 134 3.00 -3.57 -28.08
CA PHE A 134 4.33 -3.61 -27.43
C PHE A 134 5.49 -3.39 -28.40
N LEU A 135 6.52 -2.69 -27.92
CA LEU A 135 7.81 -2.46 -28.56
C LEU A 135 8.89 -3.39 -27.97
N VAL A 136 10.04 -3.50 -28.66
CA VAL A 136 11.16 -4.32 -28.15
C VAL A 136 11.67 -3.80 -26.81
N GLU A 137 11.77 -2.49 -26.65
CA GLU A 137 12.27 -1.86 -25.42
C GLU A 137 11.44 -2.14 -24.17
N ASP A 138 10.15 -2.44 -24.32
CA ASP A 138 9.25 -2.78 -23.20
C ASP A 138 9.57 -4.14 -22.55
N ILE A 139 10.28 -5.02 -23.28
CA ILE A 139 10.60 -6.40 -22.87
C ILE A 139 12.09 -6.71 -22.85
N LEU A 140 12.95 -5.73 -23.14
CA LEU A 140 14.37 -5.96 -23.37
C LEU A 140 15.16 -6.07 -22.06
N ASN A 141 15.70 -7.25 -21.76
CA ASN A 141 16.55 -7.47 -20.59
C ASN A 141 17.98 -7.81 -21.01
N ASN A 142 18.95 -6.91 -20.74
CA ASN A 142 20.37 -7.09 -21.08
C ASN A 142 20.62 -7.48 -22.56
N ASP A 143 19.91 -6.82 -23.48
CA ASP A 143 19.91 -7.09 -24.93
C ASP A 143 19.39 -8.50 -25.31
N GLU A 144 18.65 -9.15 -24.40
CA GLU A 144 17.98 -10.41 -24.64
C GLU A 144 16.44 -10.24 -24.64
N ILE A 145 15.77 -11.03 -25.47
CA ILE A 145 14.32 -11.14 -25.56
C ILE A 145 13.94 -12.59 -25.26
N ILE A 146 12.99 -12.80 -24.36
CA ILE A 146 12.56 -14.15 -23.97
C ILE A 146 11.25 -14.48 -24.67
N ILE A 147 11.26 -15.60 -25.39
CA ILE A 147 10.10 -16.26 -25.97
C ILE A 147 9.98 -17.63 -25.29
N LYS A 148 8.78 -18.08 -24.95
CA LYS A 148 8.57 -19.45 -24.49
C LYS A 148 7.44 -20.11 -25.27
N LYS A 149 7.63 -21.36 -25.68
CA LYS A 149 6.53 -22.21 -26.15
C LYS A 149 5.55 -22.41 -25.00
N GLU A 150 4.26 -22.18 -25.24
CA GLU A 150 3.24 -23.00 -24.60
C GLU A 150 3.68 -24.46 -24.76
N LYS A 151 3.81 -25.16 -23.64
CA LYS A 151 3.65 -26.61 -23.65
C LYS A 151 2.27 -26.86 -24.24
N GLU A 152 2.15 -27.85 -25.14
CA GLU A 152 0.83 -28.27 -25.61
C GLU A 152 -0.09 -28.44 -24.40
N ASN A 153 -1.25 -27.79 -24.40
CA ASN A 153 -2.12 -27.61 -23.23
C ASN A 153 -2.80 -28.93 -22.81
N ALA A 154 -2.01 -29.88 -22.29
CA ALA A 154 -2.40 -30.63 -21.12
C ALA A 154 -2.15 -29.69 -19.92
N PRO A 155 -3.20 -29.17 -19.26
CA PRO A 155 -3.02 -28.22 -18.17
C PRO A 155 -2.18 -28.84 -17.05
N GLU A 156 -1.06 -28.19 -16.71
CA GLU A 156 -0.18 -28.62 -15.61
C GLU A 156 -0.86 -28.60 -14.23
N ASN A 157 -2.08 -28.03 -14.16
CA ASN A 157 -2.96 -28.06 -12.99
C ASN A 157 -3.86 -29.31 -12.88
N ASP A 158 -3.96 -30.16 -13.91
CA ASP A 158 -4.77 -31.39 -13.87
C ASP A 158 -3.96 -32.67 -13.64
N ILE A 159 -2.65 -32.67 -13.83
CA ILE A 159 -1.84 -33.82 -13.41
C ILE A 159 -1.74 -33.82 -11.88
N VAL A 160 -2.08 -34.96 -11.28
CA VAL A 160 -2.02 -35.19 -9.82
C VAL A 160 -1.10 -36.36 -9.53
N THR A 161 -0.18 -36.18 -8.59
CA THR A 161 0.59 -37.27 -7.99
C THR A 161 -0.29 -38.00 -6.98
N VAL A 162 -0.90 -39.11 -7.37
CA VAL A 162 -1.86 -39.88 -6.57
C VAL A 162 -1.17 -41.04 -5.85
N ARG A 163 -1.53 -41.27 -4.58
CA ARG A 163 -1.22 -42.50 -3.84
C ARG A 163 -2.31 -43.55 -4.07
N ILE A 164 -1.97 -44.68 -4.66
CA ILE A 164 -2.89 -45.82 -4.82
C ILE A 164 -2.84 -46.67 -3.55
N TYR A 165 -4.00 -46.98 -2.99
CA TYR A 165 -4.18 -47.89 -1.85
C TYR A 165 -4.89 -49.15 -2.32
N LEU A 166 -4.31 -50.32 -2.04
CA LEU A 166 -4.93 -51.62 -2.31
C LEU A 166 -5.37 -52.25 -0.98
N ASN A 167 -6.66 -52.55 -0.83
CA ASN A 167 -7.23 -53.12 0.40
C ASN A 167 -6.81 -52.32 1.66
N GLY A 168 -6.94 -50.98 1.59
CA GLY A 168 -6.59 -50.04 2.66
C GLY A 168 -5.09 -49.82 2.90
N LYS A 169 -4.18 -50.46 2.15
CA LYS A 169 -2.72 -50.31 2.33
C LYS A 169 -2.09 -49.47 1.21
N PRO A 170 -1.24 -48.47 1.52
CA PRO A 170 -0.58 -47.67 0.50
C PRO A 170 0.40 -48.53 -0.31
N LEU A 171 0.25 -48.52 -1.64
CA LEU A 171 1.03 -49.37 -2.53
C LEU A 171 2.09 -48.60 -3.31
N ILE A 172 1.68 -47.55 -4.05
CA ILE A 172 2.57 -46.78 -4.94
C ILE A 172 2.06 -45.35 -5.12
N LYS A 173 2.95 -44.44 -5.56
CA LYS A 173 2.60 -43.12 -6.10
C LYS A 173 2.72 -43.16 -7.62
N ASN A 174 1.73 -42.63 -8.32
CA ASN A 174 1.79 -42.43 -9.77
C ASN A 174 1.17 -41.09 -10.17
N GLU A 175 1.49 -40.58 -11.35
CA GLU A 175 0.93 -39.34 -11.87
C GLU A 175 -0.19 -39.63 -12.87
N PHE A 176 -1.34 -38.99 -12.68
CA PHE A 176 -2.54 -39.19 -13.48
C PHE A 176 -3.22 -37.86 -13.80
N ASN A 177 -3.91 -37.77 -14.92
CA ASN A 177 -4.72 -36.60 -15.26
C ASN A 177 -6.10 -36.67 -14.58
N LYS A 178 -6.47 -35.66 -13.78
CA LYS A 178 -7.79 -35.49 -13.11
C LYS A 178 -8.98 -35.69 -14.06
N ASN A 179 -8.82 -35.36 -15.33
CA ASN A 179 -9.88 -35.38 -16.34
C ASN A 179 -9.99 -36.70 -17.13
N SER A 180 -9.07 -37.65 -16.95
CA SER A 180 -9.15 -38.98 -17.58
C SER A 180 -10.35 -39.80 -17.09
N SER A 181 -10.90 -40.66 -17.94
CA SER A 181 -11.92 -41.64 -17.54
C SER A 181 -11.34 -42.68 -16.59
N LEU A 182 -12.15 -43.24 -15.68
CA LEU A 182 -11.71 -44.36 -14.84
C LEU A 182 -11.29 -45.57 -15.69
N SER A 183 -11.89 -45.76 -16.87
CA SER A 183 -11.55 -46.84 -17.79
C SER A 183 -10.16 -46.71 -18.40
N ASP A 184 -9.63 -45.49 -18.53
CA ASP A 184 -8.26 -45.24 -19.02
C ASP A 184 -7.25 -45.34 -17.87
N ILE A 185 -7.58 -44.74 -16.72
CA ILE A 185 -6.81 -44.88 -15.48
C ILE A 185 -6.67 -46.35 -15.08
N ARG A 186 -7.72 -47.18 -15.28
CA ARG A 186 -7.65 -48.62 -15.09
C ARG A 186 -6.57 -49.28 -15.94
N LYS A 187 -6.47 -48.95 -17.23
CA LYS A 187 -5.45 -49.53 -18.13
C LYS A 187 -4.04 -49.18 -17.66
N GLU A 188 -3.84 -47.97 -17.15
CA GLU A 188 -2.57 -47.55 -16.58
C GLU A 188 -2.25 -48.32 -15.28
N ILE A 189 -3.23 -48.47 -14.38
CA ILE A 189 -3.09 -49.21 -13.12
C ILE A 189 -2.89 -50.72 -13.34
N GLU A 190 -3.58 -51.35 -14.30
CA GLU A 190 -3.43 -52.77 -14.65
C GLU A 190 -2.03 -53.12 -15.21
N ASN A 191 -1.24 -52.12 -15.63
CA ASN A 191 0.15 -52.29 -16.06
C ASN A 191 1.17 -52.16 -14.91
N ILE A 192 0.74 -51.75 -13.71
CA ILE A 192 1.61 -51.63 -12.53
C ILE A 192 1.84 -53.02 -11.92
N LYS A 193 3.11 -53.37 -11.66
CA LYS A 193 3.45 -54.63 -10.99
C LYS A 193 2.84 -54.69 -9.58
N ASN A 194 2.34 -55.87 -9.21
CA ASN A 194 1.72 -56.19 -7.92
C ASN A 194 0.30 -55.63 -7.69
N ILE A 195 -0.42 -55.23 -8.75
CA ILE A 195 -1.87 -54.97 -8.69
C ILE A 195 -2.62 -56.10 -9.41
N PRO A 196 -3.58 -56.79 -8.76
CA PRO A 196 -4.44 -57.79 -9.40
C PRO A 196 -5.40 -57.15 -10.42
N LYS A 197 -5.56 -57.72 -11.61
CA LYS A 197 -6.32 -57.11 -12.73
C LYS A 197 -7.84 -57.05 -12.50
N ASP A 198 -8.31 -57.76 -11.51
CA ASP A 198 -9.69 -57.87 -11.02
C ASP A 198 -10.02 -56.85 -9.92
N PHE A 199 -9.14 -55.88 -9.64
CA PHE A 199 -9.44 -54.79 -8.72
C PHE A 199 -10.68 -53.98 -9.15
N VAL A 200 -11.35 -53.38 -8.17
CA VAL A 200 -12.51 -52.48 -8.30
C VAL A 200 -12.14 -51.14 -7.67
N PHE A 201 -12.61 -50.02 -8.24
CA PHE A 201 -12.45 -48.69 -7.64
C PHE A 201 -13.49 -48.46 -6.55
N GLU A 202 -13.11 -47.70 -5.53
CA GLU A 202 -14.03 -47.20 -4.50
C GLU A 202 -14.22 -45.69 -4.64
N ASP A 203 -15.45 -45.22 -4.42
CA ASP A 203 -15.78 -43.81 -4.39
C ASP A 203 -15.45 -43.13 -3.03
N GLN A 204 -15.85 -41.87 -2.88
CA GLN A 204 -15.57 -41.08 -1.68
C GLN A 204 -16.31 -41.57 -0.41
N GLU A 205 -17.38 -42.37 -0.56
CA GLU A 205 -18.15 -42.96 0.54
C GLU A 205 -17.79 -44.43 0.79
N GLY A 206 -16.93 -45.01 -0.06
CA GLY A 206 -16.43 -46.38 0.04
C GLY A 206 -17.23 -47.40 -0.77
N PHE A 207 -18.11 -46.97 -1.68
CA PHE A 207 -18.87 -47.88 -2.54
C PHE A 207 -18.05 -48.33 -3.74
N LYS A 208 -18.18 -49.62 -4.09
CA LYS A 208 -17.54 -50.24 -5.26
C LYS A 208 -18.19 -49.77 -6.56
N ILE A 209 -17.40 -49.16 -7.44
CA ILE A 209 -17.84 -48.71 -8.77
C ILE A 209 -17.90 -49.90 -9.74
N GLN A 210 -19.01 -50.06 -10.48
CA GLN A 210 -19.13 -51.16 -11.43
C GLN A 210 -18.29 -50.91 -12.68
N LYS A 211 -17.65 -51.96 -13.22
CA LYS A 211 -16.74 -51.85 -14.38
C LYS A 211 -17.39 -51.27 -15.65
N GLY A 212 -18.73 -51.30 -15.75
CA GLY A 212 -19.48 -50.67 -16.84
C GLY A 212 -19.62 -49.14 -16.73
N GLU A 213 -19.47 -48.57 -15.53
CA GLU A 213 -19.65 -47.14 -15.23
C GLU A 213 -18.34 -46.35 -15.38
N GLU A 214 -17.20 -47.05 -15.47
CA GLU A 214 -15.86 -46.46 -15.53
C GLU A 214 -15.60 -45.61 -16.78
N GLN A 215 -16.39 -45.76 -17.84
CA GLN A 215 -16.30 -44.91 -19.04
C GLN A 215 -17.01 -43.57 -18.88
N SER A 216 -18.05 -43.49 -18.04
CA SER A 216 -18.80 -42.25 -17.77
C SER A 216 -18.26 -41.47 -16.56
N LEU A 217 -17.44 -42.10 -15.72
CA LEU A 217 -16.82 -41.52 -14.53
C LEU A 217 -15.37 -41.09 -14.78
N LYS A 218 -14.93 -40.05 -14.08
CA LYS A 218 -13.58 -39.46 -14.19
C LYS A 218 -12.74 -39.76 -12.95
N LEU A 219 -11.43 -39.53 -13.02
CA LEU A 219 -10.55 -39.65 -11.86
C LEU A 219 -11.03 -38.85 -10.63
N THR A 220 -11.58 -37.64 -10.85
CA THR A 220 -12.15 -36.80 -9.77
C THR A 220 -13.31 -37.45 -9.00
N SER A 221 -13.98 -38.48 -9.55
CA SER A 221 -15.04 -39.23 -8.87
C SER A 221 -14.53 -40.07 -7.69
N VAL A 222 -13.26 -40.50 -7.74
CA VAL A 222 -12.62 -41.43 -6.77
C VAL A 222 -11.40 -40.82 -6.06
N LEU A 223 -11.02 -39.60 -6.45
CA LEU A 223 -9.82 -38.93 -5.96
C LEU A 223 -10.14 -38.07 -4.73
N TYR A 224 -9.54 -38.40 -3.59
CA TYR A 224 -9.65 -37.62 -2.36
C TYR A 224 -8.28 -37.46 -1.68
N ASP A 225 -7.89 -36.24 -1.31
CA ASP A 225 -6.57 -35.93 -0.72
C ASP A 225 -5.37 -36.55 -1.49
N ASN A 226 -5.46 -36.52 -2.83
CA ASN A 226 -4.53 -37.19 -3.75
C ASN A 226 -4.33 -38.69 -3.47
N LYS A 227 -5.41 -39.39 -3.11
CA LYS A 227 -5.48 -40.85 -2.90
C LYS A 227 -6.60 -41.46 -3.72
N ILE A 228 -6.42 -42.72 -4.11
CA ILE A 228 -7.46 -43.58 -4.69
C ILE A 228 -7.41 -44.91 -3.95
N ASN A 229 -8.58 -45.41 -3.57
CA ASN A 229 -8.74 -46.75 -3.01
C ASN A 229 -9.17 -47.71 -4.12
N ILE A 230 -8.51 -48.87 -4.17
CA ILE A 230 -8.92 -50.01 -4.96
C ILE A 230 -9.00 -51.25 -4.07
N THR A 231 -9.98 -52.10 -4.31
CA THR A 231 -10.14 -53.37 -3.58
C THR A 231 -10.29 -54.54 -4.53
N THR A 232 -9.88 -55.71 -4.05
CA THR A 232 -10.10 -57.00 -4.73
C THR A 232 -11.14 -57.77 -3.95
N GLU A 233 -12.13 -58.36 -4.62
CA GLU A 233 -13.18 -59.10 -3.93
C GLU A 233 -12.60 -60.33 -3.21
N MET A 234 -12.55 -60.26 -1.87
CA MET A 234 -12.87 -61.44 -1.09
C MET A 234 -14.39 -61.56 -1.04
N PHE A 235 -14.88 -62.78 -1.24
CA PHE A 235 -16.31 -63.09 -1.22
C PHE A 235 -16.93 -62.73 0.14
N ASP A 236 -17.74 -61.68 0.19
CA ASP A 236 -18.72 -61.54 1.26
C ASP A 236 -19.83 -62.57 1.06
N THR A 237 -20.20 -63.25 2.15
CA THR A 237 -21.45 -64.00 2.21
C THR A 237 -22.21 -63.65 3.48
N SER A 238 -23.39 -63.07 3.27
CA SER A 238 -24.48 -62.90 4.24
C SER A 238 -24.27 -61.87 5.36
N SER A 239 -25.30 -61.14 5.81
CA SER A 239 -26.59 -60.77 5.20
C SER A 239 -27.29 -59.73 6.08
N ASN A 240 -28.17 -58.93 5.49
CA ASN A 240 -29.15 -58.02 6.11
C ASN A 240 -29.56 -58.32 7.58
N ASN A 241 -29.61 -57.28 8.40
CA ASN A 241 -30.87 -56.86 9.05
C ASN A 241 -30.75 -55.47 9.70
N THR A 242 -31.74 -54.61 9.42
CA THR A 242 -31.96 -53.34 10.11
C THR A 242 -32.85 -53.55 11.34
N THR A 243 -32.42 -53.10 12.53
CA THR A 243 -33.34 -52.54 13.54
C THR A 243 -32.63 -51.84 14.71
N SER A 244 -33.11 -50.63 15.03
CA SER A 244 -33.21 -50.03 16.37
C SER A 244 -31.97 -49.68 17.21
N VAL A 245 -31.68 -48.37 17.27
CA VAL A 245 -31.40 -47.56 18.49
C VAL A 245 -30.32 -48.04 19.47
N GLY A 246 -29.20 -47.29 19.52
CA GLY A 246 -28.26 -47.25 20.64
C GLY A 246 -27.28 -46.08 20.51
N SER A 247 -27.19 -45.21 21.52
CA SER A 247 -26.29 -44.03 21.50
C SER A 247 -24.81 -44.42 21.52
N PRO A 248 -23.91 -43.63 20.91
CA PRO A 248 -22.48 -43.90 20.92
C PRO A 248 -21.78 -43.24 22.13
N CYS A 249 -21.17 -44.05 23.01
CA CYS A 249 -19.97 -43.67 23.77
C CYS A 249 -19.41 -44.87 24.56
N ASN A 250 -18.12 -45.15 24.38
CA ASN A 250 -17.13 -45.31 25.45
C ASN A 250 -15.81 -45.89 24.91
N THR A 251 -14.93 -45.01 24.44
CA THR A 251 -13.48 -45.25 24.47
C THR A 251 -12.90 -44.38 25.56
N THR A 252 -12.83 -44.93 26.78
CA THR A 252 -12.22 -44.27 27.94
C THR A 252 -10.70 -44.25 27.78
N ASP A 253 -10.18 -43.17 27.21
CA ASP A 253 -8.76 -42.85 27.28
C ASP A 253 -8.43 -42.37 28.71
N LEU A 254 -7.90 -43.28 29.54
CA LEU A 254 -7.53 -43.05 30.94
C LEU A 254 -6.24 -42.21 31.05
N SER A 255 -6.32 -40.97 30.57
CA SER A 255 -5.39 -39.90 30.93
C SER A 255 -5.78 -39.31 32.27
N GLU A 256 -4.79 -39.06 33.13
CA GLU A 256 -4.99 -38.40 34.43
C GLU A 256 -5.81 -37.10 34.28
N PRO A 257 -6.68 -36.77 35.24
CA PRO A 257 -7.45 -35.52 35.19
C PRO A 257 -6.49 -34.33 35.22
N ASN A 258 -6.78 -33.30 34.43
CA ASN A 258 -6.00 -32.08 34.48
C ASN A 258 -6.14 -31.43 35.87
N VAL A 259 -5.08 -30.76 36.33
CA VAL A 259 -5.08 -30.00 37.59
C VAL A 259 -4.63 -28.56 37.33
N PRO A 260 -5.10 -27.58 38.13
CA PRO A 260 -4.59 -26.20 38.07
C PRO A 260 -3.06 -26.14 38.23
N ILE A 261 -2.40 -25.32 37.42
CA ILE A 261 -0.95 -25.10 37.47
C ILE A 261 -0.57 -24.37 38.77
N GLU A 262 0.58 -24.71 39.33
CA GLU A 262 1.14 -24.01 40.48
C GLU A 262 1.31 -22.50 40.19
N GLY A 263 0.86 -21.65 41.11
CA GLY A 263 0.83 -20.20 40.94
C GLY A 263 -0.45 -19.63 40.29
N SER A 264 -1.34 -20.47 39.73
CA SER A 264 -2.65 -20.01 39.26
C SER A 264 -3.54 -19.48 40.39
N ILE A 265 -4.19 -18.33 40.16
CA ILE A 265 -5.08 -17.68 41.15
C ILE A 265 -6.53 -17.99 40.78
N ARG A 266 -7.28 -18.63 41.68
CA ARG A 266 -8.73 -18.85 41.50
C ARG A 266 -9.50 -17.54 41.60
N LEU A 267 -10.41 -17.29 40.66
CA LEU A 267 -11.20 -16.07 40.55
C LEU A 267 -12.69 -16.37 40.81
N GLU A 268 -13.06 -16.52 42.08
CA GLU A 268 -14.43 -16.89 42.49
C GLU A 268 -15.50 -15.93 41.94
N ASN A 269 -15.17 -14.65 41.75
CA ASN A 269 -16.07 -13.64 41.16
C ASN A 269 -16.41 -13.87 39.67
N HIS A 270 -15.71 -14.78 38.99
CA HIS A 270 -15.92 -15.12 37.57
C HIS A 270 -16.62 -16.48 37.37
N GLU A 271 -16.93 -17.20 38.43
CA GLU A 271 -17.51 -18.54 38.35
C GLU A 271 -19.04 -18.49 38.18
N THR A 272 -19.55 -19.03 37.07
CA THR A 272 -20.98 -19.06 36.75
C THR A 272 -21.56 -20.47 36.83
N GLY A 273 -21.60 -21.04 38.04
CA GLY A 273 -22.17 -22.36 38.29
C GLY A 273 -21.22 -23.27 39.06
N LYS A 274 -20.76 -24.34 38.41
CA LYS A 274 -19.80 -25.33 38.92
C LYS A 274 -18.39 -25.14 38.33
N LEU A 275 -18.26 -24.49 37.17
CA LEU A 275 -16.99 -24.30 36.48
C LEU A 275 -16.09 -23.28 37.19
N LYS A 276 -14.89 -23.71 37.57
CA LYS A 276 -13.92 -22.88 38.28
C LYS A 276 -13.07 -22.06 37.33
N ILE A 277 -12.81 -20.79 37.63
CA ILE A 277 -11.99 -19.93 36.77
C ILE A 277 -10.65 -19.62 37.45
N TYR A 278 -9.56 -19.85 36.74
CA TYR A 278 -8.20 -19.60 37.20
C TYR A 278 -7.48 -18.59 36.31
N LEU A 279 -6.86 -17.58 36.92
CA LEU A 279 -5.91 -16.71 36.25
C LEU A 279 -4.58 -17.46 36.04
N TYR A 280 -4.06 -17.42 34.83
CA TYR A 280 -2.75 -18.00 34.48
C TYR A 280 -1.59 -17.22 35.14
N PRO A 281 -0.57 -17.89 35.71
CA PRO A 281 0.60 -17.23 36.27
C PRO A 281 1.51 -16.68 35.17
N ASN A 282 1.37 -15.38 34.87
CA ASN A 282 2.22 -14.68 33.92
C ASN A 282 3.59 -14.34 34.53
N GLU A 283 4.52 -15.27 34.46
CA GLU A 283 5.90 -15.12 34.94
C GLU A 283 6.87 -14.73 33.81
N GLU A 284 8.03 -14.16 34.14
CA GLU A 284 9.08 -13.92 33.14
C GLU A 284 9.71 -15.23 32.65
N PHE A 285 10.05 -15.31 31.36
CA PHE A 285 10.78 -16.46 30.83
C PHE A 285 12.23 -16.46 31.32
N ASN A 286 12.76 -17.66 31.57
CA ASN A 286 14.21 -17.86 31.66
C ASN A 286 14.86 -17.73 30.27
N GLN A 287 16.19 -17.68 30.21
CA GLN A 287 16.92 -17.48 28.95
C GLN A 287 16.65 -18.55 27.87
N VAL A 288 16.35 -19.79 28.26
CA VAL A 288 16.07 -20.89 27.32
C VAL A 288 14.66 -20.77 26.76
N ASP A 289 13.67 -20.50 27.62
CA ASP A 289 12.30 -20.28 27.16
C ASP A 289 12.20 -19.01 26.30
N GLU A 290 12.95 -17.95 26.63
CA GLU A 290 13.04 -16.72 25.84
C GLU A 290 13.70 -16.94 24.46
N SER A 291 14.72 -17.82 24.37
CA SER A 291 15.31 -18.17 23.07
C SER A 291 14.42 -19.07 22.23
N ASP A 292 13.64 -19.96 22.85
CA ASP A 292 12.76 -20.92 22.18
C ASP A 292 11.37 -20.37 21.86
N ALA A 293 11.00 -19.21 22.43
CA ALA A 293 9.64 -18.68 22.37
C ALA A 293 9.16 -18.36 20.95
N ILE A 294 7.94 -18.79 20.64
CA ILE A 294 7.16 -18.29 19.52
C ILE A 294 6.48 -16.99 19.95
N ALA A 295 6.84 -15.86 19.33
CA ALA A 295 6.23 -14.56 19.64
C ALA A 295 5.06 -14.26 18.69
N ILE A 296 3.86 -14.03 19.24
CA ILE A 296 2.64 -13.72 18.48
C ILE A 296 2.07 -12.38 18.91
N LEU A 297 1.82 -11.49 17.95
CA LEU A 297 1.11 -10.23 18.19
C LEU A 297 -0.36 -10.40 17.83
N VAL A 298 -1.28 -9.97 18.69
CA VAL A 298 -2.71 -10.20 18.52
C VAL A 298 -3.46 -8.87 18.48
N VAL A 299 -4.03 -8.55 17.32
CA VAL A 299 -4.64 -7.25 17.00
C VAL A 299 -6.06 -7.42 16.46
N GLY A 300 -6.91 -6.42 16.68
CA GLY A 300 -8.28 -6.41 16.17
C GLY A 300 -9.10 -5.29 16.80
N GLN A 301 -10.30 -5.05 16.27
CA GLN A 301 -11.21 -4.06 16.82
C GLN A 301 -11.77 -4.47 18.20
N THR A 302 -12.30 -3.51 18.95
CA THR A 302 -13.16 -3.80 20.11
C THR A 302 -14.33 -4.71 19.72
N GLY A 303 -14.67 -5.67 20.60
CA GLY A 303 -15.74 -6.65 20.36
C GLY A 303 -15.43 -7.76 19.36
N SER A 304 -14.23 -7.84 18.77
CA SER A 304 -13.89 -8.93 17.82
C SER A 304 -13.75 -10.33 18.45
N GLY A 305 -13.94 -10.48 19.77
CA GLY A 305 -13.77 -11.74 20.48
C GLY A 305 -12.32 -12.08 20.84
N LYS A 306 -11.40 -11.11 20.77
CA LYS A 306 -9.96 -11.27 21.02
C LYS A 306 -9.64 -11.84 22.41
N THR A 307 -10.20 -11.28 23.49
CA THR A 307 -10.00 -11.82 24.86
C THR A 307 -10.44 -13.29 24.95
N THR A 308 -11.65 -13.59 24.49
CA THR A 308 -12.23 -14.93 24.51
C THR A 308 -11.39 -15.92 23.70
N LEU A 309 -10.85 -15.49 22.56
CA LEU A 309 -9.95 -16.27 21.72
C LEU A 309 -8.65 -16.64 22.45
N LEU A 310 -8.04 -15.69 23.16
CA LEU A 310 -6.80 -15.94 23.92
C LEU A 310 -7.03 -16.79 25.16
N ASN A 311 -8.15 -16.58 25.86
CA ASN A 311 -8.56 -17.45 26.95
C ASN A 311 -8.86 -18.88 26.44
N SER A 312 -9.49 -19.05 25.27
CA SER A 312 -9.66 -20.38 24.67
C SER A 312 -8.32 -21.01 24.28
N PHE A 313 -7.38 -20.21 23.75
CA PHE A 313 -6.08 -20.68 23.31
C PHE A 313 -5.24 -21.26 24.45
N ILE A 314 -5.22 -20.61 25.63
CA ILE A 314 -4.48 -21.13 26.79
C ILE A 314 -5.03 -22.49 27.27
N ASN A 315 -6.36 -22.68 27.24
CA ASN A 315 -6.98 -23.97 27.56
C ASN A 315 -6.62 -25.04 26.53
N ALA A 316 -6.60 -24.69 25.24
CA ALA A 316 -6.18 -25.59 24.16
C ALA A 316 -4.71 -26.02 24.28
N LEU A 317 -3.80 -25.08 24.61
CA LEU A 317 -2.36 -25.31 24.79
C LEU A 317 -2.03 -26.28 25.92
N TYR A 318 -2.78 -26.21 27.03
CA TYR A 318 -2.63 -27.13 28.16
C TYR A 318 -3.42 -28.44 28.01
N GLY A 319 -4.23 -28.58 26.95
CA GLY A 319 -5.02 -29.79 26.72
C GLY A 319 -6.15 -29.97 27.74
N ILE A 320 -6.74 -28.86 28.21
CA ILE A 320 -7.96 -28.88 29.02
C ILE A 320 -9.07 -29.55 28.21
N LYS A 321 -9.87 -30.36 28.88
CA LYS A 321 -11.02 -31.09 28.34
C LYS A 321 -12.29 -30.34 28.69
N ILE A 322 -13.33 -30.49 27.87
CA ILE A 322 -14.67 -29.94 28.18
C ILE A 322 -15.18 -30.44 29.55
N THR A 323 -14.85 -31.68 29.90
CA THR A 323 -15.24 -32.36 31.15
C THR A 323 -14.42 -31.96 32.38
N ASP A 324 -13.33 -31.21 32.22
CA ASP A 324 -12.57 -30.71 33.38
C ASP A 324 -13.38 -29.61 34.09
N ASP A 325 -13.35 -29.58 35.42
CA ASP A 325 -14.18 -28.69 36.24
C ASP A 325 -13.64 -27.25 36.37
N PHE A 326 -12.66 -26.88 35.53
CA PHE A 326 -12.03 -25.57 35.53
C PHE A 326 -11.60 -25.08 34.14
N ARG A 327 -11.37 -23.77 34.02
CA ARG A 327 -10.75 -23.11 32.84
C ARG A 327 -9.72 -22.08 33.27
N TYR A 328 -8.75 -21.85 32.39
CA TYR A 328 -7.84 -20.70 32.49
C TYR A 328 -8.39 -19.46 31.79
N ILE A 329 -8.06 -18.30 32.34
CA ILE A 329 -8.05 -17.01 31.64
C ILE A 329 -6.66 -16.38 31.77
N ILE A 330 -6.22 -15.61 30.78
CA ILE A 330 -4.98 -14.81 30.86
C ILE A 330 -5.28 -13.32 31.11
N ILE A 331 -6.44 -12.85 30.67
CA ILE A 331 -6.92 -11.47 30.88
C ILE A 331 -8.07 -11.51 31.90
N ASN A 332 -7.87 -10.86 33.04
CA ASN A 332 -8.92 -10.67 34.05
C ASN A 332 -9.69 -9.38 33.78
N GLU A 333 -10.80 -9.50 33.05
CA GLU A 333 -11.66 -8.36 32.71
C GLU A 333 -12.30 -7.73 33.97
N GLY A 334 -12.62 -8.52 35.01
CA GLY A 334 -13.46 -8.12 36.15
C GLY A 334 -12.93 -6.99 37.05
N ASN A 335 -11.62 -6.74 37.05
CA ASN A 335 -10.99 -5.67 37.83
C ASN A 335 -10.94 -4.31 37.12
N LEU A 336 -11.48 -4.19 35.90
CA LEU A 336 -11.44 -2.96 35.12
C LEU A 336 -12.73 -2.14 35.31
N GLU A 337 -12.59 -0.85 35.62
CA GLU A 337 -13.72 0.10 35.76
C GLU A 337 -14.57 0.23 34.47
N GLN A 338 -14.06 -0.27 33.35
CA GLN A 338 -14.64 -0.21 32.00
C GLN A 338 -15.71 -1.29 31.73
N ASN A 339 -15.86 -2.30 32.60
CA ASN A 339 -16.76 -3.46 32.44
C ASN A 339 -18.24 -3.15 32.18
N ARG A 340 -18.72 -1.94 32.52
CA ARG A 340 -20.14 -1.57 32.38
C ARG A 340 -20.54 -1.22 30.94
N ASP A 341 -19.58 -1.14 30.02
CA ASP A 341 -19.81 -0.69 28.65
C ASP A 341 -19.05 -1.55 27.64
N GLN A 342 -19.77 -2.48 27.01
CA GLN A 342 -19.24 -3.39 25.99
C GLN A 342 -18.82 -2.68 24.68
N SER A 343 -19.14 -1.39 24.52
CA SER A 343 -18.62 -0.60 23.39
C SER A 343 -17.16 -0.18 23.58
N LYS A 344 -16.60 -0.36 24.79
CA LYS A 344 -15.21 -0.02 25.14
C LYS A 344 -14.28 -1.23 25.12
N SER A 345 -13.03 -1.02 24.70
CA SER A 345 -11.97 -2.03 24.75
C SER A 345 -11.71 -2.45 26.19
N GLN A 346 -11.81 -3.76 26.44
CA GLN A 346 -11.56 -4.41 27.74
C GLN A 346 -10.06 -4.54 28.07
N THR A 347 -9.15 -4.09 27.19
CA THR A 347 -7.73 -3.90 27.53
C THR A 347 -7.29 -2.47 27.23
N SER A 348 -6.50 -1.87 28.13
CA SER A 348 -6.07 -0.47 28.07
C SER A 348 -4.61 -0.27 27.65
N GLU A 349 -3.78 -1.29 27.78
CA GLU A 349 -2.35 -1.24 27.47
C GLU A 349 -1.89 -2.52 26.77
N VAL A 350 -0.88 -2.39 25.90
CA VAL A 350 -0.21 -3.53 25.27
C VAL A 350 0.46 -4.39 26.34
N THR A 351 -0.01 -5.62 26.49
CA THR A 351 0.39 -6.54 27.57
C THR A 351 1.03 -7.79 26.99
N ILE A 352 2.11 -8.25 27.62
CA ILE A 352 2.85 -9.45 27.20
C ILE A 352 2.56 -10.59 28.18
N TYR A 353 2.03 -11.69 27.67
CA TYR A 353 1.78 -12.92 28.41
C TYR A 353 2.77 -14.01 27.97
N ASN A 354 3.50 -14.56 28.93
CA ASN A 354 4.54 -15.55 28.72
C ASN A 354 4.01 -16.95 29.07
N ILE A 355 3.58 -17.71 28.06
CA ILE A 355 3.06 -19.06 28.25
C ILE A 355 4.22 -20.05 28.21
N LYS A 356 4.47 -20.74 29.32
CA LYS A 356 5.53 -21.75 29.44
C LYS A 356 5.29 -22.93 28.49
N ARG A 357 6.37 -23.63 28.12
CA ARG A 357 6.35 -24.84 27.26
C ARG A 357 5.29 -25.85 27.75
N THR A 358 4.46 -26.34 26.84
CA THR A 358 3.44 -27.38 27.13
C THR A 358 3.76 -28.68 26.39
N LYS A 359 2.92 -29.71 26.55
CA LYS A 359 3.02 -30.95 25.76
C LYS A 359 2.70 -30.73 24.27
N LYS A 360 1.94 -29.67 23.93
CA LYS A 360 1.50 -29.35 22.56
C LYS A 360 2.38 -28.32 21.86
N ALA A 361 3.01 -27.41 22.60
CA ALA A 361 3.71 -26.27 22.02
C ALA A 361 5.03 -25.92 22.75
N PRO A 362 6.00 -25.31 22.05
CA PRO A 362 7.10 -24.58 22.70
C PRO A 362 6.55 -23.40 23.54
N PRO A 363 7.39 -22.65 24.28
CA PRO A 363 6.97 -21.42 24.93
C PRO A 363 6.32 -20.45 23.92
N ILE A 364 5.28 -19.74 24.33
CA ILE A 364 4.59 -18.75 23.49
C ILE A 364 4.54 -17.42 24.21
N LYS A 365 5.05 -16.37 23.56
CA LYS A 365 4.92 -14.99 24.01
C LYS A 365 3.75 -14.33 23.27
N ILE A 366 2.67 -14.04 23.98
CA ILE A 366 1.47 -13.41 23.45
C ILE A 366 1.54 -11.91 23.75
N ILE A 367 1.69 -11.09 22.71
CA ILE A 367 1.58 -9.63 22.79
C ILE A 367 0.12 -9.29 22.48
N ASP A 368 -0.69 -9.09 23.51
CA ASP A 368 -2.08 -8.60 23.38
C ASP A 368 -2.10 -7.08 23.23
N THR A 369 -3.00 -6.58 22.39
CA THR A 369 -3.21 -5.13 22.21
C THR A 369 -4.62 -4.72 22.62
N PRO A 370 -4.83 -3.48 23.09
CA PRO A 370 -6.15 -2.87 23.14
C PRO A 370 -6.94 -3.05 21.84
N GLY A 371 -8.27 -3.18 21.96
CA GLY A 371 -9.18 -3.11 20.83
C GLY A 371 -9.18 -1.70 20.23
N PHE A 372 -8.85 -1.60 18.95
CA PHE A 372 -8.88 -0.34 18.23
C PHE A 372 -10.31 0.07 17.83
N GLY A 373 -10.53 1.35 17.51
CA GLY A 373 -11.79 1.85 16.93
C GLY A 373 -12.97 1.92 17.89
N ASP A 374 -12.68 2.05 19.18
CA ASP A 374 -13.59 2.29 20.30
C ASP A 374 -14.23 3.69 20.24
N THR A 375 -15.35 3.88 20.95
CA THR A 375 -15.99 5.16 21.30
C THR A 375 -15.06 6.28 21.79
N ARG A 376 -13.83 5.94 22.21
CA ARG A 376 -12.76 6.88 22.60
C ARG A 376 -12.13 7.64 21.42
N GLY A 377 -12.34 7.21 20.17
CA GLY A 377 -11.94 7.93 18.95
C GLY A 377 -10.44 7.85 18.60
N MET A 378 -10.07 8.52 17.50
CA MET A 378 -8.75 8.37 16.84
C MET A 378 -7.54 8.73 17.72
N GLU A 379 -7.69 9.62 18.70
CA GLU A 379 -6.59 9.94 19.63
C GLU A 379 -6.19 8.73 20.48
N TYR A 380 -7.13 7.85 20.80
CA TYR A 380 -6.82 6.61 21.53
C TYR A 380 -6.07 5.61 20.65
N ASP A 381 -6.44 5.49 19.37
CA ASP A 381 -5.72 4.63 18.41
C ASP A 381 -4.26 5.09 18.17
N LYS A 382 -3.98 6.40 18.27
CA LYS A 382 -2.60 6.93 18.31
C LYS A 382 -1.82 6.48 19.54
N VAL A 383 -2.48 6.40 20.71
CA VAL A 383 -1.86 5.89 21.95
C VAL A 383 -1.58 4.38 21.85
N ILE A 384 -2.51 3.57 21.33
CA ILE A 384 -2.28 2.14 21.08
C ILE A 384 -1.08 1.95 20.13
N THR A 385 -1.05 2.70 19.03
CA THR A 385 0.06 2.69 18.06
C THR A 385 1.41 3.00 18.74
N LYS A 386 1.43 3.99 19.64
CA LYS A 386 2.62 4.34 20.43
C LYS A 386 3.04 3.21 21.38
N GLN A 387 2.10 2.58 22.08
CA GLN A 387 2.39 1.44 22.97
C GLN A 387 2.98 0.24 22.21
N ILE A 388 2.46 -0.08 21.01
CA ILE A 388 3.00 -1.16 20.17
C ILE A 388 4.44 -0.82 19.74
N LYS A 389 4.70 0.42 19.32
CA LYS A 389 6.05 0.90 18.99
C LYS A 389 7.00 0.79 20.20
N GLU A 390 6.58 1.26 21.37
CA GLU A 390 7.37 1.15 22.61
C GLU A 390 7.68 -0.32 22.96
N ALA A 391 6.73 -1.24 22.75
CA ALA A 391 6.96 -2.67 22.93
C ALA A 391 7.99 -3.23 21.94
N PHE A 392 7.95 -2.84 20.66
CA PHE A 392 8.94 -3.26 19.65
C PHE A 392 10.33 -2.66 19.86
N GLU A 393 10.42 -1.50 20.53
CA GLU A 393 11.68 -0.85 20.87
C GLU A 393 12.31 -1.39 22.16
N THR A 394 11.52 -1.92 23.11
CA THR A 394 12.00 -2.22 24.47
C THR A 394 11.78 -3.65 24.98
N LYS A 395 10.78 -4.39 24.47
CA LYS A 395 10.34 -5.68 25.03
C LYS A 395 10.25 -6.83 24.01
N VAL A 396 10.20 -6.53 22.71
CA VAL A 396 9.94 -7.50 21.64
C VAL A 396 10.94 -7.29 20.51
N SER A 397 11.93 -8.18 20.40
CA SER A 397 12.95 -8.12 19.35
C SER A 397 12.44 -8.57 17.98
N ASP A 398 11.49 -9.51 17.96
CA ASP A 398 11.10 -10.32 16.82
C ASP A 398 9.68 -10.91 16.99
N LEU A 399 9.09 -11.43 15.90
CA LEU A 399 7.77 -12.10 15.87
C LEU A 399 7.79 -13.35 14.97
N ASN A 400 6.96 -14.33 15.30
CA ASN A 400 6.59 -15.45 14.45
C ASN A 400 5.24 -15.23 13.75
N ALA A 401 4.27 -14.58 14.41
CA ALA A 401 2.96 -14.34 13.83
C ALA A 401 2.34 -12.98 14.18
N ILE A 402 1.55 -12.44 13.25
CA ILE A 402 0.69 -11.27 13.44
C ILE A 402 -0.75 -11.71 13.20
N CYS A 403 -1.47 -11.91 14.29
CA CYS A 403 -2.80 -12.46 14.35
C CYS A 403 -3.85 -11.35 14.28
N PHE A 404 -4.54 -11.22 13.14
CA PHE A 404 -5.64 -10.27 12.99
C PHE A 404 -6.99 -10.91 13.33
N VAL A 405 -7.68 -10.41 14.34
CA VAL A 405 -8.94 -10.99 14.86
C VAL A 405 -10.17 -10.25 14.31
N ALA A 406 -11.01 -10.99 13.58
CA ALA A 406 -12.23 -10.47 12.93
C ALA A 406 -13.45 -11.36 13.22
N GLN A 407 -14.66 -10.79 13.31
CA GLN A 407 -15.88 -11.60 13.43
C GLN A 407 -16.30 -12.19 12.07
N SER A 408 -16.67 -13.47 12.04
CA SER A 408 -17.01 -14.21 10.81
C SER A 408 -18.23 -13.66 10.06
N SER A 409 -19.18 -13.09 10.79
CA SER A 409 -20.49 -12.61 10.31
C SER A 409 -20.44 -11.24 9.63
N ASN A 410 -19.33 -10.51 9.72
CA ASN A 410 -19.21 -9.17 9.17
C ASN A 410 -18.99 -9.20 7.65
N ALA A 411 -20.07 -9.24 6.88
CA ALA A 411 -20.07 -9.24 5.40
C ALA A 411 -19.36 -8.02 4.75
N ARG A 412 -19.08 -6.96 5.52
CA ARG A 412 -18.34 -5.77 5.08
C ARG A 412 -17.43 -5.32 6.21
N LEU A 413 -16.24 -4.83 5.86
CA LEU A 413 -15.42 -4.11 6.81
C LEU A 413 -15.99 -2.72 7.08
N THR A 414 -16.10 -2.33 8.34
CA THR A 414 -16.45 -0.95 8.72
C THR A 414 -15.33 0.01 8.33
N ALA A 415 -15.62 1.30 8.23
CA ALA A 415 -14.60 2.33 8.00
C ALA A 415 -13.49 2.26 9.08
N ASN A 416 -13.88 2.05 10.34
CA ASN A 416 -12.95 1.83 11.45
C ASN A 416 -12.09 0.58 11.22
N GLN A 417 -12.65 -0.56 10.83
CA GLN A 417 -11.86 -1.76 10.55
C GLN A 417 -10.83 -1.52 9.43
N LYS A 418 -11.22 -0.86 8.32
CA LYS A 418 -10.29 -0.50 7.23
C LYS A 418 -9.16 0.42 7.71
N TYR A 419 -9.48 1.43 8.52
CA TYR A 419 -8.51 2.34 9.16
C TYR A 419 -7.54 1.60 10.09
N ILE A 420 -8.07 0.70 10.93
CA ILE A 420 -7.30 -0.15 11.85
C ILE A 420 -6.33 -1.05 11.09
N PHE A 421 -6.79 -1.70 10.01
CA PHE A 421 -5.92 -2.48 9.12
C PHE A 421 -4.78 -1.63 8.57
N GLY A 422 -5.08 -0.45 8.02
CA GLY A 422 -4.07 0.47 7.52
C GLY A 422 -3.02 0.81 8.58
N ASN A 423 -3.46 1.28 9.74
CA ASN A 423 -2.57 1.65 10.85
C ASN A 423 -1.70 0.49 11.34
N ILE A 424 -2.25 -0.72 11.49
CA ILE A 424 -1.52 -1.91 11.94
C ILE A 424 -0.47 -2.32 10.92
N ILE A 425 -0.85 -2.39 9.64
CA ILE A 425 0.04 -2.82 8.55
C ILE A 425 1.20 -1.82 8.42
N ASP A 426 0.93 -0.53 8.58
CA ASP A 426 1.93 0.54 8.59
C ASP A 426 2.95 0.49 9.75
N LEU A 427 2.78 -0.41 10.74
CA LEU A 427 3.76 -0.60 11.83
C LEU A 427 4.94 -1.50 11.46
N PHE A 428 4.86 -2.26 10.37
CA PHE A 428 5.88 -3.27 10.05
C PHE A 428 6.56 -3.06 8.70
N GLY A 429 7.75 -3.65 8.58
CA GLY A 429 8.50 -3.74 7.32
C GLY A 429 7.93 -4.78 6.35
N ASN A 430 8.28 -4.63 5.07
CA ASN A 430 7.85 -5.52 3.98
C ASN A 430 8.25 -7.01 4.16
N ASP A 431 9.13 -7.34 5.10
CA ASP A 431 9.65 -8.69 5.35
C ASP A 431 8.79 -9.56 6.27
N VAL A 432 7.75 -9.01 6.90
CA VAL A 432 6.79 -9.76 7.75
C VAL A 432 5.48 -10.13 7.04
N LYS A 433 5.28 -9.83 5.75
CA LYS A 433 4.03 -10.13 4.99
C LYS A 433 3.56 -11.58 5.19
N LYS A 434 4.50 -12.53 5.20
CA LYS A 434 4.25 -13.97 5.35
C LYS A 434 3.75 -14.40 6.74
N ASN A 435 3.95 -13.55 7.75
CA ASN A 435 3.69 -13.87 9.15
C ASN A 435 2.28 -13.47 9.60
N PHE A 436 1.48 -12.85 8.74
CA PHE A 436 0.08 -12.54 9.05
C PHE A 436 -0.80 -13.79 9.04
N ILE A 437 -1.76 -13.86 9.97
CA ILE A 437 -2.83 -14.86 10.00
C ILE A 437 -4.14 -14.15 10.35
N ALA A 438 -5.21 -14.35 9.58
CA ALA A 438 -6.55 -13.91 9.97
C ALA A 438 -7.21 -14.95 10.90
N MET A 439 -7.61 -14.53 12.11
CA MET A 439 -8.31 -15.36 13.08
C MET A 439 -9.78 -14.95 13.13
N LEU A 440 -10.65 -15.76 12.52
CA LEU A 440 -12.05 -15.45 12.32
C LEU A 440 -12.88 -16.04 13.46
N THR A 441 -13.45 -15.19 14.31
CA THR A 441 -14.23 -15.57 15.51
C THR A 441 -15.73 -15.68 15.23
N PHE A 442 -16.49 -16.26 16.16
CA PHE A 442 -17.94 -16.48 16.02
C PHE A 442 -18.31 -17.34 14.79
N CYS A 443 -17.51 -18.35 14.43
CA CYS A 443 -17.81 -19.22 13.29
C CYS A 443 -18.89 -20.27 13.62
N ASP A 444 -19.94 -20.35 12.80
CA ASP A 444 -21.04 -21.33 12.91
C ASP A 444 -20.80 -22.62 12.09
N GLY A 445 -19.56 -22.82 11.62
CA GLY A 445 -19.16 -23.92 10.74
C GLY A 445 -19.25 -23.62 9.25
N LYS A 446 -20.01 -22.60 8.82
CA LYS A 446 -20.13 -22.19 7.42
C LYS A 446 -18.90 -21.37 6.96
N THR A 447 -18.87 -21.01 5.68
CA THR A 447 -17.88 -20.07 5.13
C THR A 447 -18.09 -18.66 5.72
N PRO A 448 -17.10 -18.09 6.41
CA PRO A 448 -17.18 -16.74 6.98
C PRO A 448 -17.45 -15.67 5.92
N GLN A 449 -18.46 -14.82 6.16
CA GLN A 449 -18.84 -13.74 5.24
C GLN A 449 -17.76 -12.66 5.13
N VAL A 450 -16.98 -12.48 6.20
CA VAL A 450 -15.87 -11.51 6.28
C VAL A 450 -14.73 -11.80 5.30
N ILE A 451 -14.60 -13.04 4.77
CA ILE A 451 -13.57 -13.39 3.78
C ILE A 451 -13.65 -12.49 2.54
N ASN A 452 -14.86 -12.28 2.00
CA ASN A 452 -15.08 -11.41 0.85
C ASN A 452 -14.66 -9.96 1.13
N ALA A 453 -14.81 -9.51 2.38
CA ALA A 453 -14.43 -8.17 2.80
C ALA A 453 -12.92 -8.03 3.00
N LEU A 454 -12.23 -9.09 3.45
CA LEU A 454 -10.77 -9.15 3.56
C LEU A 454 -10.06 -9.24 2.21
N GLN A 455 -10.66 -9.97 1.25
CA GLN A 455 -10.16 -10.13 -0.12
C GLN A 455 -10.53 -8.98 -1.05
N SER A 456 -11.41 -8.06 -0.64
CA SER A 456 -11.78 -6.88 -1.43
C SER A 456 -10.57 -5.99 -1.71
N LYS A 457 -10.48 -5.45 -2.94
CA LYS A 457 -9.46 -4.45 -3.33
C LYS A 457 -9.50 -3.16 -2.50
N GLU A 458 -10.59 -2.91 -1.76
CA GLU A 458 -10.73 -1.80 -0.81
C GLU A 458 -10.18 -2.14 0.60
N CYS A 459 -9.79 -3.38 0.84
CA CYS A 459 -9.16 -3.82 2.08
C CYS A 459 -7.67 -4.02 1.83
N ILE A 460 -6.82 -3.32 2.59
CA ILE A 460 -5.37 -3.47 2.46
C ILE A 460 -4.89 -4.90 2.81
N PHE A 461 -5.62 -5.65 3.64
CA PHE A 461 -5.27 -7.04 3.92
C PHE A 461 -5.23 -7.91 2.64
N SER A 462 -6.00 -7.55 1.60
CA SER A 462 -5.98 -8.24 0.29
C SER A 462 -4.61 -8.20 -0.40
N THR A 463 -3.76 -7.21 -0.13
CA THR A 463 -2.40 -7.13 -0.70
C THR A 463 -1.40 -8.02 0.05
N ILE A 464 -1.75 -8.47 1.26
CA ILE A 464 -0.90 -9.34 2.09
C ILE A 464 -1.24 -10.82 1.84
N ILE A 465 -2.51 -11.16 1.61
CA ILE A 465 -2.98 -12.54 1.36
C ILE A 465 -2.08 -13.33 0.38
N PRO A 466 -1.66 -12.80 -0.80
CA PRO A 466 -0.81 -13.53 -1.75
C PRO A 466 0.57 -13.95 -1.22
N TYR A 467 1.02 -13.38 -0.10
CA TYR A 467 2.31 -13.67 0.53
C TYR A 467 2.21 -14.64 1.71
N ILE A 468 1.00 -14.94 2.20
CA ILE A 468 0.75 -15.81 3.35
C ILE A 468 0.60 -17.25 2.85
N ASP A 469 1.34 -18.19 3.45
CA ASP A 469 1.19 -19.61 3.11
C ASP A 469 -0.19 -20.11 3.57
N GLU A 470 -0.90 -20.90 2.75
CA GLU A 470 -2.24 -21.41 3.10
C GLU A 470 -2.22 -22.35 4.33
N PRO A 471 -3.26 -22.35 5.19
CA PRO A 471 -4.44 -21.48 5.14
C PRO A 471 -4.09 -20.06 5.64
N TRP A 472 -4.44 -19.00 4.89
CA TRP A 472 -4.20 -17.61 5.31
C TRP A 472 -5.15 -17.12 6.43
N TYR A 473 -6.24 -17.86 6.66
CA TYR A 473 -7.16 -17.64 7.77
C TYR A 473 -7.49 -18.93 8.52
N LEU A 474 -7.83 -18.80 9.80
CA LEU A 474 -8.33 -19.87 10.67
C LEU A 474 -9.68 -19.47 11.27
N LYS A 475 -10.51 -20.47 11.56
CA LYS A 475 -11.88 -20.29 12.05
C LYS A 475 -11.95 -20.64 13.53
N PHE A 476 -12.64 -19.87 14.34
CA PHE A 476 -12.74 -20.08 15.79
C PHE A 476 -14.19 -19.94 16.25
N ASN A 477 -14.67 -20.96 16.94
CA ASN A 477 -15.84 -20.87 17.79
C ASN A 477 -15.40 -21.08 19.23
N ASN A 478 -15.64 -20.07 20.05
CA ASN A 478 -15.20 -19.99 21.44
C ASN A 478 -16.38 -19.89 22.41
N SER A 479 -17.63 -20.16 21.98
CA SER A 479 -18.80 -20.04 22.85
C SER A 479 -18.73 -21.00 24.04
N ALA A 480 -18.34 -22.24 23.77
CA ALA A 480 -18.30 -23.34 24.74
C ALA A 480 -17.20 -23.23 25.81
N ILE A 481 -16.38 -22.16 25.84
CA ILE A 481 -15.28 -22.05 26.80
C ILE A 481 -15.78 -22.00 28.26
N TYR A 482 -16.83 -21.22 28.51
CA TYR A 482 -17.41 -20.99 29.84
C TYR A 482 -18.76 -21.70 30.04
N ASP A 483 -19.11 -22.67 29.18
CA ASP A 483 -20.37 -23.41 29.30
C ASP A 483 -20.22 -24.58 30.30
N ASP A 484 -21.01 -24.54 31.38
CA ASP A 484 -21.10 -25.58 32.40
C ASP A 484 -21.88 -26.83 31.95
N ASN A 485 -22.67 -26.72 30.88
CA ASN A 485 -23.51 -27.81 30.39
C ASN A 485 -22.75 -28.74 29.44
N THR A 486 -21.79 -29.49 29.98
CA THR A 486 -20.93 -30.40 29.19
C THR A 486 -21.68 -31.56 28.54
N GLU A 487 -22.94 -31.81 28.93
CA GLU A 487 -23.81 -32.84 28.34
C GLU A 487 -24.55 -32.36 27.07
N ASP A 488 -24.58 -31.04 26.80
CA ASP A 488 -25.20 -30.52 25.58
C ASP A 488 -24.38 -30.82 24.33
N GLY A 489 -25.06 -31.36 23.31
CA GLY A 489 -24.43 -31.78 22.06
C GLY A 489 -23.86 -30.62 21.22
N PHE A 490 -24.46 -29.42 21.29
CA PHE A 490 -23.93 -28.24 20.60
C PHE A 490 -22.68 -27.72 21.33
N THR A 491 -22.70 -27.65 22.65
CA THR A 491 -21.54 -27.27 23.47
C THR A 491 -20.36 -28.21 23.22
N GLN A 492 -20.57 -29.54 23.20
CA GLN A 492 -19.54 -30.51 22.82
C GLN A 492 -19.01 -30.31 21.40
N MET A 493 -19.91 -30.12 20.42
CA MET A 493 -19.54 -29.89 19.02
C MET A 493 -18.71 -28.61 18.84
N PHE A 494 -19.13 -27.50 19.46
CA PHE A 494 -18.40 -26.23 19.38
C PHE A 494 -17.06 -26.28 20.10
N TRP A 495 -16.96 -26.98 21.24
CA TRP A 495 -15.69 -27.24 21.91
C TRP A 495 -14.72 -28.02 21.02
N GLN A 496 -15.17 -29.16 20.46
CA GLN A 496 -14.34 -29.99 19.58
C GLN A 496 -13.86 -29.22 18.34
N LEU A 497 -14.75 -28.44 17.71
CA LEU A 497 -14.42 -27.60 16.58
C LEU A 497 -13.40 -26.51 16.95
N GLY A 498 -13.60 -25.83 18.09
CA GLY A 498 -12.67 -24.82 18.59
C GLY A 498 -11.27 -25.38 18.88
N MET A 499 -11.20 -26.47 19.67
CA MET A 499 -9.94 -27.11 20.03
C MET A 499 -9.16 -27.62 18.81
N LYS A 500 -9.84 -28.24 17.83
CA LYS A 500 -9.21 -28.69 16.58
C LYS A 500 -8.56 -27.51 15.84
N ASN A 501 -9.27 -26.39 15.70
CA ASN A 501 -8.74 -25.24 14.99
C ASN A 501 -7.59 -24.54 15.75
N PHE A 502 -7.47 -24.74 17.07
CA PHE A 502 -6.27 -24.37 17.83
C PHE A 502 -5.09 -25.32 17.60
N ASP A 503 -5.33 -26.64 17.44
CA ASP A 503 -4.27 -27.57 17.06
C ASP A 503 -3.72 -27.24 15.65
N ASP A 504 -4.60 -26.93 14.68
CA ASP A 504 -4.22 -26.41 13.36
C ASP A 504 -3.41 -25.09 13.46
N PHE A 505 -3.78 -24.20 14.39
CA PHE A 505 -3.07 -22.95 14.65
C PHE A 505 -1.67 -23.19 15.23
N ILE A 506 -1.52 -24.10 16.21
CA ILE A 506 -0.24 -24.47 16.82
C ILE A 506 0.69 -25.07 15.75
N GLU A 507 0.18 -25.97 14.91
CA GLU A 507 0.96 -26.55 13.81
C GLU A 507 1.45 -25.47 12.82
N LYS A 508 0.61 -24.47 12.51
CA LYS A 508 1.00 -23.33 11.67
C LYS A 508 2.05 -22.44 12.35
N LEU A 509 1.87 -22.12 13.63
CA LEU A 509 2.82 -21.27 14.39
C LEU A 509 4.22 -21.87 14.45
N ILE A 510 4.35 -23.19 14.68
CA ILE A 510 5.64 -23.88 14.75
C ILE A 510 6.40 -23.83 13.41
N LYS A 511 5.69 -23.74 12.29
CA LYS A 511 6.28 -23.66 10.94
C LYS A 511 6.62 -22.22 10.51
N LEU A 512 6.07 -21.19 11.17
CA LEU A 512 6.26 -19.81 10.75
C LEU A 512 7.67 -19.28 11.10
N PRO A 513 8.35 -18.62 10.14
CA PRO A 513 9.71 -18.15 10.34
C PRO A 513 9.75 -16.99 11.33
N ARG A 514 10.63 -17.06 12.33
CA ARG A 514 10.93 -15.96 13.26
C ARG A 514 11.51 -14.76 12.48
N LYS A 515 10.94 -13.57 12.66
CA LYS A 515 11.31 -12.32 11.96
C LYS A 515 11.75 -11.24 12.94
N SER A 516 12.96 -10.70 12.75
CA SER A 516 13.42 -9.52 13.46
C SER A 516 12.52 -8.31 13.16
N LEU A 517 12.15 -7.56 14.20
CA LEU A 517 11.42 -6.29 14.06
C LEU A 517 12.32 -5.10 13.72
N GLU A 518 13.58 -5.32 13.34
CA GLU A 518 14.52 -4.24 13.00
C GLU A 518 14.04 -3.35 11.86
N LYS A 519 13.55 -3.94 10.77
CA LYS A 519 12.95 -3.19 9.65
C LYS A 519 11.68 -2.46 10.08
N SER A 520 10.83 -3.08 10.89
CA SER A 520 9.64 -2.45 11.48
C SER A 520 10.00 -1.23 12.34
N ARG A 521 11.04 -1.33 13.18
CA ARG A 521 11.61 -0.19 13.94
C ARG A 521 12.16 0.89 13.02
N GLU A 522 12.85 0.53 11.94
CA GLU A 522 13.37 1.49 10.95
C GLU A 522 12.22 2.23 10.23
N VAL A 523 11.16 1.54 9.83
CA VAL A 523 9.94 2.13 9.26
C VAL A 523 9.32 3.10 10.27
N LEU A 524 9.07 2.67 11.50
CA LEU A 524 8.49 3.51 12.56
C LEU A 524 9.37 4.73 12.93
N LYS A 525 10.70 4.62 12.85
CA LYS A 525 11.63 5.74 13.07
C LYS A 525 11.67 6.68 11.86
N SER A 526 11.61 6.14 10.65
CA SER A 526 11.60 6.91 9.41
C SER A 526 10.29 7.67 9.24
N ARG A 527 9.13 7.08 9.60
CA ARG A 527 7.84 7.76 9.61
C ARG A 527 7.83 8.98 10.52
N GLU A 528 8.33 8.87 11.75
CA GLU A 528 8.43 10.04 12.65
C GLU A 528 9.41 11.10 12.16
N ARG A 529 10.56 10.69 11.57
CA ARG A 529 11.49 11.63 10.92
C ARG A 529 10.83 12.43 9.80
N ILE A 530 10.07 11.75 8.95
CA ILE A 530 9.40 12.38 7.81
C ILE A 530 8.24 13.27 8.29
N LYS A 531 7.44 12.87 9.27
CA LYS A 531 6.42 13.74 9.89
C LYS A 531 7.02 15.05 10.40
N VAL A 532 8.14 14.99 11.12
CA VAL A 532 8.82 16.17 11.66
C VAL A 532 9.42 17.05 10.57
N GLN A 533 9.92 16.45 9.48
CA GLN A 533 10.33 17.18 8.28
C GLN A 533 9.14 17.89 7.62
N ILE A 534 8.03 17.19 7.39
CA ILE A 534 6.79 17.78 6.83
C ILE A 534 6.29 18.92 7.72
N GLU A 535 6.21 18.75 9.05
CA GLU A 535 5.84 19.83 9.96
C GLU A 535 6.76 21.05 9.85
N GLY A 536 8.07 20.83 9.72
CA GLY A 536 9.05 21.90 9.53
C GLY A 536 8.87 22.64 8.21
N LEU A 537 8.72 21.89 7.12
CA LEU A 537 8.45 22.41 5.77
C LEU A 537 7.12 23.17 5.74
N SER A 538 6.03 22.61 6.28
CA SER A 538 4.71 23.27 6.37
C SER A 538 4.74 24.55 7.19
N LYS A 539 5.48 24.59 8.32
CA LYS A 539 5.68 25.83 9.09
C LYS A 539 6.41 26.88 8.24
N SER A 540 7.46 26.49 7.52
CA SER A 540 8.21 27.42 6.65
C SER A 540 7.41 27.88 5.44
N LEU A 541 6.65 27.00 4.80
CA LEU A 541 5.73 27.29 3.69
C LEU A 541 4.65 28.28 4.15
N ASN A 542 4.02 28.03 5.30
CA ASN A 542 3.03 28.94 5.87
C ASN A 542 3.59 30.35 6.16
N ASN A 543 4.87 30.45 6.55
CA ASN A 543 5.54 31.75 6.71
C ASN A 543 5.77 32.45 5.36
N GLY A 544 6.20 31.70 4.33
CA GLY A 544 6.33 32.20 2.97
C GLY A 544 5.00 32.70 2.40
N LEU A 545 3.92 31.92 2.55
CA LEU A 545 2.56 32.30 2.15
C LEU A 545 2.05 33.56 2.88
N SER A 546 2.25 33.66 4.21
CA SER A 546 1.96 34.88 4.97
C SER A 546 2.77 36.08 4.46
N LYS A 547 4.03 35.87 4.08
CA LYS A 547 4.91 36.92 3.55
C LYS A 547 4.51 37.37 2.14
N LEU A 548 4.10 36.45 1.26
CA LEU A 548 3.50 36.78 -0.04
C LEU A 548 2.23 37.63 0.12
N SER A 549 1.42 37.37 1.15
CA SER A 549 0.25 38.20 1.48
C SER A 549 0.64 39.61 1.95
N GLU A 550 1.65 39.77 2.83
CA GLU A 550 2.20 41.09 3.22
C GLU A 550 2.68 41.88 1.99
N ILE A 551 3.45 41.22 1.10
CA ILE A 551 3.98 41.83 -0.13
C ILE A 551 2.83 42.24 -1.06
N LYS A 552 1.82 41.38 -1.26
CA LYS A 552 0.66 41.68 -2.11
C LYS A 552 -0.15 42.88 -1.60
N GLN A 553 -0.44 42.93 -0.29
CA GLN A 553 -1.11 44.08 0.33
C GLN A 553 -0.29 45.37 0.16
N THR A 554 1.03 45.29 0.39
CA THR A 554 1.95 46.41 0.22
C THR A 554 2.00 46.88 -1.24
N TYR A 555 2.07 45.95 -2.19
CA TYR A 555 2.07 46.21 -3.63
C TYR A 555 0.80 46.93 -4.07
N GLU A 556 -0.37 46.45 -3.63
CA GLU A 556 -1.66 47.08 -3.93
C GLU A 556 -1.71 48.52 -3.42
N VAL A 557 -1.35 48.76 -2.16
CA VAL A 557 -1.33 50.12 -1.59
C VAL A 557 -0.33 51.02 -2.32
N PHE A 558 0.87 50.53 -2.63
CA PHE A 558 1.88 51.30 -3.36
C PHE A 558 1.46 51.60 -4.80
N TYR A 559 0.80 50.66 -5.47
CA TYR A 559 0.22 50.84 -6.80
C TYR A 559 -0.84 51.95 -6.78
N LEU A 560 -1.77 51.93 -5.81
CA LEU A 560 -2.84 52.91 -5.71
C LEU A 560 -2.37 54.30 -5.26
N ASN A 561 -1.15 54.43 -4.72
CA ASN A 561 -0.60 55.68 -4.20
C ASN A 561 0.70 56.10 -4.93
N ARG A 562 0.93 55.64 -6.16
CA ARG A 562 2.11 55.96 -7.00
C ARG A 562 2.44 57.45 -7.02
N ASP A 563 1.45 58.31 -7.28
CA ASP A 563 1.66 59.75 -7.34
C ASP A 563 2.12 60.34 -6.01
N LYS A 564 1.65 59.81 -4.88
CA LYS A 564 2.10 60.23 -3.54
C LYS A 564 3.56 59.84 -3.32
N ILE A 565 3.93 58.62 -3.69
CA ILE A 565 5.31 58.10 -3.59
C ILE A 565 6.26 58.95 -4.44
N ASN A 566 5.92 59.17 -5.71
CA ASN A 566 6.72 59.94 -6.66
C ASN A 566 6.84 61.43 -6.24
N ASN A 567 5.85 61.97 -5.52
CA ASN A 567 5.90 63.29 -4.88
C ASN A 567 6.52 63.29 -3.46
N ASN A 568 7.17 62.19 -3.04
CA ASN A 568 7.76 61.98 -1.71
C ASN A 568 6.80 62.21 -0.52
N GLN A 569 5.49 62.08 -0.73
CA GLN A 569 4.46 62.19 0.32
C GLN A 569 4.37 60.89 1.12
N ASN A 570 4.49 60.99 2.45
CA ASN A 570 4.32 59.85 3.34
C ASN A 570 2.84 59.57 3.62
N PHE A 571 2.49 58.30 3.84
CA PHE A 571 1.15 57.85 4.23
C PHE A 571 1.26 56.58 5.09
N THR A 572 0.23 56.32 5.89
CA THR A 572 0.11 55.11 6.73
C THR A 572 -0.84 54.10 6.11
N PHE A 573 -0.55 52.81 6.28
CA PHE A 573 -1.44 51.70 5.91
C PHE A 573 -1.21 50.52 6.85
N THR A 574 -2.21 49.67 7.01
CA THR A 574 -2.13 48.47 7.84
C THR A 574 -1.82 47.24 6.98
N VAL A 575 -0.92 46.38 7.47
CA VAL A 575 -0.71 45.04 6.92
C VAL A 575 -0.73 43.99 8.02
N THR A 576 -1.28 42.82 7.72
CA THR A 576 -1.15 41.67 8.61
C THR A 576 0.20 41.00 8.35
N LYS A 577 0.99 40.81 9.40
CA LYS A 577 2.25 40.05 9.38
C LYS A 577 2.22 38.92 10.40
N ARG A 578 3.20 38.03 10.32
CA ARG A 578 3.36 36.87 11.18
C ARG A 578 4.68 36.98 11.93
N ASP A 579 4.61 37.41 13.18
CA ASP A 579 5.78 37.61 14.05
C ASP A 579 6.10 36.33 14.85
N GLN A 580 7.39 36.12 15.15
CA GLN A 580 7.86 35.02 15.98
C GLN A 580 7.69 35.34 17.46
N VAL A 581 7.12 34.39 18.21
CA VAL A 581 6.89 34.49 19.65
C VAL A 581 7.58 33.33 20.38
N GLN A 582 8.04 33.59 21.60
CA GLN A 582 8.51 32.53 22.51
C GLN A 582 7.35 32.03 23.37
N ILE A 583 7.08 30.73 23.31
CA ILE A 583 6.12 30.04 24.19
C ILE A 583 6.91 29.25 25.23
N LYS A 584 6.71 29.56 26.51
CA LYS A 584 7.33 28.84 27.63
C LYS A 584 6.79 27.41 27.72
N LEU A 585 7.68 26.44 27.92
CA LEU A 585 7.32 25.03 28.07
C LEU A 585 6.86 24.70 29.49
N LYS A 586 5.99 23.71 29.63
CA LYS A 586 5.59 23.10 30.89
C LYS A 586 6.67 22.12 31.40
N PRO A 587 6.70 21.81 32.71
CA PRO A 587 7.54 20.73 33.22
C PRO A 587 7.25 19.40 32.49
N GLY A 588 8.30 18.71 32.05
CA GLY A 588 8.20 17.44 31.30
C GLY A 588 8.09 17.60 29.77
N GLU A 589 7.93 18.81 29.24
CA GLU A 589 7.99 19.07 27.79
C GLU A 589 9.44 19.37 27.35
N TYR A 590 9.89 18.71 26.27
CA TYR A 590 11.23 18.93 25.69
C TYR A 590 11.13 19.45 24.25
N VAL A 591 12.18 20.10 23.77
CA VAL A 591 12.25 20.78 22.47
C VAL A 591 13.62 20.59 21.83
N THR A 592 13.69 20.66 20.51
CA THR A 592 14.98 20.73 19.79
C THR A 592 15.06 22.07 19.08
N ASN A 593 15.66 23.06 19.73
CA ASN A 593 15.90 24.38 19.17
C ASN A 593 17.27 24.42 18.48
N CYS A 594 17.36 25.05 17.31
CA CYS A 594 18.65 25.32 16.66
C CYS A 594 19.31 26.56 17.27
N LEU A 595 20.61 26.47 17.54
CA LEU A 595 21.46 27.52 18.09
C LEU A 595 22.11 28.40 17.01
N ARG A 596 22.15 27.92 15.74
CA ARG A 596 22.62 28.70 14.58
C ARG A 596 21.50 29.45 13.87
N CYS A 597 20.40 28.75 13.57
CA CYS A 597 19.24 29.35 12.92
C CYS A 597 18.50 30.23 13.93
N LYS A 598 18.37 31.52 13.62
CA LYS A 598 17.63 32.44 14.49
C LYS A 598 16.20 31.91 14.70
N ASN A 599 15.77 31.91 15.96
CA ASN A 599 14.40 31.71 16.36
C ASN A 599 13.72 30.43 15.81
N THR A 600 14.47 29.33 15.66
CA THR A 600 13.97 28.10 15.03
C THR A 600 13.83 26.96 16.03
N SER A 601 12.60 26.45 16.20
CA SER A 601 12.29 25.19 16.88
C SER A 601 12.11 24.07 15.84
N CYS A 602 13.10 23.19 15.73
CA CYS A 602 13.15 22.13 14.72
C CYS A 602 12.28 20.92 15.06
N HIS A 603 12.01 20.66 16.34
CA HIS A 603 11.11 19.59 16.78
C HIS A 603 10.48 19.91 18.13
N TYR A 604 9.17 19.74 18.21
CA TYR A 604 8.38 19.85 19.44
C TYR A 604 7.05 19.08 19.29
N PRO A 605 6.64 18.24 20.24
CA PRO A 605 7.37 17.84 21.45
C PRO A 605 8.52 16.88 21.13
N CYS A 606 9.70 17.11 21.69
CA CYS A 606 10.82 16.17 21.62
C CYS A 606 10.72 15.16 22.77
N PHE A 607 11.17 13.91 22.55
CA PHE A 607 11.26 12.90 23.62
C PHE A 607 12.58 12.95 24.39
N ILE A 608 13.58 13.72 23.92
CA ILE A 608 14.94 13.72 24.47
C ILE A 608 15.11 14.84 25.52
N PRO A 609 15.30 14.49 26.81
CA PRO A 609 15.50 15.46 27.89
C PRO A 609 16.88 16.13 27.90
N GLY A 610 17.89 15.50 27.28
CA GLY A 610 19.25 16.03 27.18
C GLY A 610 19.49 16.91 25.95
N ASP A 611 20.64 17.59 25.94
CA ASP A 611 21.11 18.44 24.83
C ASP A 611 21.84 17.66 23.72
N VAL A 612 22.12 16.37 23.92
CA VAL A 612 22.59 15.49 22.84
C VAL A 612 21.38 15.12 21.99
N LYS A 613 21.24 15.77 20.83
CA LYS A 613 20.03 15.71 19.98
C LYS A 613 20.16 14.82 18.73
N ASP A 614 21.23 14.05 18.59
CA ASP A 614 21.47 13.13 17.46
C ASP A 614 20.33 12.11 17.23
N GLY A 615 19.71 11.61 18.31
CA GLY A 615 18.56 10.71 18.26
C GLY A 615 17.22 11.38 17.92
N CYS A 616 17.16 12.71 17.82
CA CYS A 616 15.91 13.44 17.64
C CYS A 616 15.32 13.22 16.23
N TYR A 617 13.99 13.13 16.12
CA TYR A 617 13.33 12.88 14.82
C TYR A 617 13.55 13.98 13.76
N CYS A 618 13.88 15.22 14.13
CA CYS A 618 14.32 16.20 13.14
C CYS A 618 15.73 15.96 12.58
N ILE A 619 16.50 14.99 13.11
CA ILE A 619 17.87 14.67 12.67
C ILE A 619 17.88 13.41 11.79
N GLY A 620 18.34 13.58 10.56
CA GLY A 620 18.53 12.53 9.57
C GLY A 620 19.68 11.57 9.92
N ALA A 621 19.80 10.48 9.16
CA ALA A 621 20.86 9.48 9.38
C ALA A 621 22.29 10.03 9.15
N ASN A 622 22.42 11.13 8.42
CA ASN A 622 23.67 11.86 8.20
C ASN A 622 24.07 12.79 9.38
N GLY A 623 23.26 12.87 10.43
CA GLY A 623 23.49 13.76 11.59
C GLY A 623 23.09 15.22 11.37
N TYR A 624 22.47 15.56 10.23
CA TYR A 624 21.97 16.90 9.93
C TYR A 624 20.46 17.00 10.15
N CYS A 625 19.99 18.20 10.44
CA CYS A 625 18.58 18.46 10.69
C CYS A 625 17.79 18.63 9.39
N ASN A 626 16.77 17.80 9.17
CA ASN A 626 15.87 17.86 8.01
C ASN A 626 14.94 19.09 8.02
N VAL A 627 14.93 19.90 9.09
CA VAL A 627 14.10 21.12 9.21
C VAL A 627 14.90 22.41 9.02
N CYS A 628 16.22 22.40 9.30
CA CYS A 628 17.03 23.63 9.22
C CYS A 628 18.45 23.43 8.62
N GLY A 629 18.77 22.25 8.12
CA GLY A 629 20.06 21.91 7.51
C GLY A 629 21.27 21.91 8.46
N CYS A 630 21.13 22.28 9.74
CA CYS A 630 22.25 22.32 10.68
C CYS A 630 22.59 20.94 11.26
N TYR A 631 23.87 20.71 11.58
CA TYR A 631 24.32 19.49 12.26
C TYR A 631 23.75 19.38 13.69
N TYR A 632 23.55 18.17 14.21
CA TYR A 632 22.83 17.95 15.48
C TYR A 632 23.46 18.66 16.68
N THR A 633 24.79 18.86 16.71
CA THR A 633 25.49 19.56 17.81
C THR A 633 25.17 21.05 17.89
N HIS A 634 24.48 21.60 16.89
CA HIS A 634 23.91 22.95 16.92
C HIS A 634 22.47 22.97 17.43
N HIS A 635 22.00 21.91 18.07
CA HIS A 635 20.67 21.83 18.65
C HIS A 635 20.73 21.49 20.14
N ALA A 636 19.82 22.08 20.92
CA ALA A 636 19.73 21.88 22.36
C ALA A 636 18.26 21.94 22.83
N ASN A 637 18.01 21.52 24.07
CA ASN A 637 16.79 21.87 24.79
C ASN A 637 16.80 23.35 25.17
N SER A 638 15.61 23.89 25.46
CA SER A 638 15.49 25.16 26.17
C SER A 638 14.14 25.23 26.89
N LYS A 639 13.95 26.25 27.74
CA LYS A 639 12.70 26.44 28.51
C LYS A 639 11.54 27.00 27.67
N TYR A 640 11.73 27.18 26.37
CA TYR A 640 10.76 27.74 25.44
C TYR A 640 10.85 27.09 24.06
N ARG A 641 9.75 27.16 23.31
CA ARG A 641 9.72 26.92 21.86
C ARG A 641 9.38 28.21 21.13
N TRP A 642 9.85 28.32 19.90
CA TRP A 642 9.44 29.36 18.97
C TRP A 642 8.15 28.92 18.28
N ASP A 643 7.22 29.85 18.18
CA ASP A 643 5.98 29.70 17.44
C ASP A 643 5.68 31.03 16.73
N TYR A 644 4.57 31.09 16.00
CA TYR A 644 4.20 32.25 15.19
C TYR A 644 2.85 32.80 15.60
N LYS A 645 2.78 34.12 15.78
CA LYS A 645 1.55 34.86 16.07
C LYS A 645 1.31 35.86 14.95
N GLU A 646 0.08 35.97 14.48
CA GLU A 646 -0.29 37.03 13.54
C GLU A 646 -0.62 38.33 14.28
N GLU A 647 -0.16 39.45 13.73
CA GLU A 647 -0.33 40.78 14.29
C GLU A 647 -0.53 41.80 13.14
N THR A 648 -1.50 42.70 13.30
CA THR A 648 -1.74 43.79 12.34
C THR A 648 -0.87 44.98 12.71
N GLU A 649 0.04 45.37 11.81
CA GLU A 649 0.98 46.46 12.00
C GLU A 649 0.62 47.63 11.10
N THR A 650 0.55 48.83 11.65
CA THR A 650 0.48 50.08 10.88
C THR A 650 1.89 50.46 10.45
N LYS A 651 2.14 50.54 9.13
CA LYS A 651 3.41 50.95 8.53
C LYS A 651 3.28 52.30 7.85
N THR A 652 4.39 53.03 7.75
CA THR A 652 4.49 54.20 6.87
C THR A 652 5.12 53.84 5.52
N ALA A 653 4.79 54.59 4.47
CA ALA A 653 5.41 54.44 3.16
C ALA A 653 6.93 54.65 3.21
N GLN A 654 7.41 55.57 4.05
CA GLN A 654 8.83 55.83 4.26
C GLN A 654 9.59 54.65 4.90
N GLU A 655 9.01 53.95 5.89
CA GLU A 655 9.63 52.73 6.47
C GLU A 655 9.83 51.65 5.41
N VAL A 656 8.85 51.48 4.54
CA VAL A 656 8.91 50.50 3.45
C VAL A 656 9.94 50.93 2.40
N LEU A 657 9.92 52.17 1.91
CA LEU A 657 10.94 52.69 0.97
C LEU A 657 12.37 52.59 1.54
N ALA A 658 12.55 52.82 2.84
CA ALA A 658 13.84 52.67 3.52
C ALA A 658 14.34 51.22 3.52
N ARG A 659 13.45 50.23 3.74
CA ARG A 659 13.79 48.79 3.70
C ARG A 659 14.45 48.37 2.38
N TYR A 660 14.00 48.94 1.26
CA TYR A 660 14.53 48.64 -0.09
C TYR A 660 15.55 49.66 -0.61
N LYS A 661 15.99 50.60 0.24
CA LYS A 661 16.94 51.68 -0.07
C LYS A 661 16.48 52.65 -1.17
N GLU A 662 15.18 52.81 -1.40
CA GLU A 662 14.60 53.79 -2.35
C GLU A 662 14.32 55.16 -1.69
N GLY A 663 14.41 55.26 -0.35
CA GLY A 663 14.02 56.44 0.42
C GLY A 663 15.12 57.45 0.76
N VAL A 664 16.30 57.40 0.13
CA VAL A 664 17.44 58.28 0.42
C VAL A 664 17.71 59.20 -0.78
N GLU A 665 17.77 60.51 -0.56
CA GLU A 665 18.02 61.57 -1.58
C GLU A 665 16.95 61.77 -2.68
N GLY A 666 15.67 61.88 -2.28
CA GLY A 666 14.64 62.58 -3.08
C GLY A 666 14.24 61.95 -4.42
N LYS A 667 14.62 60.69 -4.67
CA LYS A 667 14.38 59.94 -5.92
C LYS A 667 13.56 58.66 -5.71
N ALA A 668 12.60 58.66 -4.77
CA ALA A 668 11.70 57.53 -4.58
C ALA A 668 10.84 57.33 -5.84
N SER A 669 11.04 56.21 -6.55
CA SER A 669 10.19 55.81 -7.69
C SER A 669 9.25 54.70 -7.25
N ALA A 670 7.95 54.92 -7.46
CA ALA A 670 6.93 53.90 -7.26
C ALA A 670 7.18 52.68 -8.15
N GLU A 671 7.62 52.88 -9.39
CA GLU A 671 7.91 51.83 -10.36
C GLU A 671 9.08 50.95 -9.93
N ASN A 672 10.19 51.55 -9.46
CA ASN A 672 11.33 50.80 -8.92
C ASN A 672 10.92 49.99 -7.68
N MET A 673 10.14 50.59 -6.79
CA MET A 673 9.67 49.94 -5.57
C MET A 673 8.72 48.77 -5.87
N LEU A 674 7.76 48.96 -6.79
CA LEU A 674 6.86 47.90 -7.23
C LEU A 674 7.63 46.76 -7.92
N LYS A 675 8.67 47.07 -8.70
CA LYS A 675 9.55 46.05 -9.30
C LYS A 675 10.30 45.23 -8.24
N LYS A 676 10.83 45.86 -7.20
CA LYS A 676 11.49 45.15 -6.08
C LYS A 676 10.52 44.25 -5.30
N LEU A 677 9.27 44.70 -5.11
CA LEU A 677 8.22 43.86 -4.52
C LEU A 677 7.86 42.67 -5.44
N GLU A 678 7.82 42.85 -6.77
CA GLU A 678 7.64 41.75 -7.73
C GLU A 678 8.80 40.73 -7.70
N GLU A 679 10.04 41.22 -7.55
CA GLU A 679 11.23 40.37 -7.43
C GLU A 679 11.22 39.55 -6.11
N GLU A 680 10.97 40.17 -4.95
CA GLU A 680 10.84 39.45 -3.66
C GLU A 680 9.64 38.49 -3.66
N TYR A 681 8.50 38.89 -4.24
CA TYR A 681 7.34 38.01 -4.38
C TYR A 681 7.69 36.76 -5.20
N TYR A 682 8.40 36.92 -6.32
CA TYR A 682 8.82 35.81 -7.15
C TYR A 682 9.80 34.86 -6.42
N GLU A 683 10.80 35.41 -5.74
CA GLU A 683 11.78 34.60 -4.97
C GLU A 683 11.09 33.77 -3.89
N ILE A 684 10.19 34.37 -3.10
CA ILE A 684 9.46 33.67 -2.05
C ILE A 684 8.47 32.66 -2.63
N GLN A 685 7.85 32.95 -3.78
CA GLN A 685 6.96 32.00 -4.44
C GLN A 685 7.71 30.75 -4.93
N MET A 686 8.93 30.91 -5.46
CA MET A 686 9.78 29.77 -5.83
C MET A 686 10.24 28.98 -4.60
N ASP A 687 10.66 29.66 -3.53
CA ASP A 687 11.04 29.06 -2.26
C ASP A 687 9.88 28.31 -1.56
N CYS A 688 8.64 28.76 -1.74
CA CYS A 688 7.43 28.03 -1.36
C CYS A 688 7.24 26.79 -2.23
N TYR A 689 7.30 26.92 -3.56
CA TYR A 689 7.11 25.81 -4.49
C TYR A 689 8.12 24.67 -4.26
N ASP A 690 9.40 24.98 -4.04
CA ASP A 690 10.40 23.93 -3.85
C ASP A 690 10.16 23.17 -2.52
N LYS A 691 9.60 23.82 -1.48
CA LYS A 691 9.11 23.14 -0.26
C LYS A 691 7.87 22.29 -0.49
N GLU A 692 6.98 22.70 -1.39
CA GLU A 692 5.83 21.89 -1.80
C GLU A 692 6.32 20.58 -2.45
N VAL A 693 7.35 20.63 -3.30
CA VAL A 693 8.01 19.44 -3.86
C VAL A 693 8.66 18.58 -2.77
N GLU A 694 9.42 19.17 -1.83
CA GLU A 694 10.01 18.40 -0.72
C GLU A 694 8.95 17.71 0.16
N ILE A 695 7.78 18.34 0.37
CA ILE A 695 6.65 17.72 1.08
C ILE A 695 6.09 16.54 0.27
N ILE A 696 5.94 16.66 -1.05
CA ILE A 696 5.49 15.57 -1.93
C ILE A 696 6.49 14.40 -1.90
N GLU A 697 7.79 14.67 -2.00
CA GLU A 697 8.85 13.66 -1.87
C GLU A 697 8.81 12.95 -0.50
N CYS A 698 8.59 13.71 0.57
CA CYS A 698 8.38 13.17 1.91
C CYS A 698 7.17 12.23 1.97
N ILE A 699 6.03 12.63 1.40
CA ILE A 699 4.82 11.80 1.36
C ILE A 699 5.06 10.53 0.52
N ASN A 700 5.65 10.65 -0.66
CA ASN A 700 6.00 9.49 -1.50
C ASN A 700 6.96 8.52 -0.80
N ARG A 701 7.88 9.05 0.02
CA ARG A 701 8.78 8.25 0.86
C ARG A 701 8.06 7.60 2.04
N LEU A 702 7.02 8.22 2.62
CA LEU A 702 6.16 7.56 3.62
C LEU A 702 5.43 6.37 3.00
N SER A 703 4.93 6.50 1.77
CA SER A 703 4.25 5.42 1.06
C SER A 703 5.18 4.26 0.71
N SER A 704 6.42 4.52 0.26
CA SER A 704 7.34 3.45 -0.18
C SER A 704 8.01 2.66 0.95
N ILE A 705 8.02 3.18 2.18
CA ILE A 705 8.54 2.46 3.36
C ILE A 705 7.47 1.66 4.11
N ALA A 706 6.19 1.93 3.86
CA ALA A 706 5.10 1.20 4.49
C ALA A 706 4.92 -0.19 3.83
N LEU A 707 4.30 -1.12 4.56
CA LEU A 707 3.79 -2.37 3.99
C LEU A 707 2.65 -2.14 2.98
N ASN A 708 2.01 -0.97 3.06
CA ASN A 708 0.90 -0.55 2.26
C ASN A 708 1.35 0.52 1.26
N ASP A 709 1.31 0.18 -0.04
CA ASP A 709 1.59 1.10 -1.15
C ASP A 709 0.57 2.27 -1.27
N LYS A 710 -0.46 2.30 -0.39
CA LYS A 710 -1.57 3.25 -0.33
C LYS A 710 -2.03 3.57 1.11
N ILE A 711 -1.30 4.42 1.84
CA ILE A 711 -1.92 5.25 2.90
C ILE A 711 -1.74 6.72 2.57
N THR A 712 -2.88 7.43 2.55
CA THR A 712 -3.04 8.80 2.11
C THR A 712 -2.40 9.06 0.75
N SER A 713 -3.24 9.11 -0.29
CA SER A 713 -2.90 9.95 -1.44
C SER A 713 -2.41 11.31 -0.93
N SER A 714 -1.49 11.95 -1.64
CA SER A 714 -0.97 13.27 -1.24
C SER A 714 -2.08 14.29 -0.97
N ASN A 715 -3.24 14.06 -1.60
CA ASN A 715 -4.50 14.76 -1.46
C ASN A 715 -5.25 14.49 -0.13
N GLU A 716 -5.26 13.27 0.42
CA GLU A 716 -5.88 12.97 1.72
C GLU A 716 -5.13 13.61 2.90
N TYR A 717 -3.79 13.67 2.83
CA TYR A 717 -3.02 14.38 3.85
C TYR A 717 -3.24 15.91 3.76
N LEU A 718 -3.38 16.45 2.55
CA LEU A 718 -3.78 17.84 2.36
C LEU A 718 -5.22 18.10 2.82
N ASP A 719 -6.14 17.13 2.68
CA ASP A 719 -7.48 17.24 3.23
C ASP A 719 -7.45 17.33 4.76
N LEU A 720 -6.63 16.52 5.45
CA LEU A 720 -6.43 16.64 6.91
C LEU A 720 -5.85 18.00 7.32
N LEU A 721 -4.92 18.57 6.54
CA LEU A 721 -4.39 19.92 6.79
C LEU A 721 -5.41 21.03 6.50
N ILE A 722 -6.23 20.87 5.46
CA ILE A 722 -7.36 21.76 5.13
C ILE A 722 -8.41 21.70 6.24
N GLU A 723 -8.76 20.52 6.74
CA GLU A 723 -9.72 20.30 7.82
C GLU A 723 -9.20 20.95 9.11
N SER A 724 -7.94 20.67 9.49
CA SER A 724 -7.26 21.33 10.63
C SER A 724 -7.27 22.86 10.55
N GLU A 725 -6.95 23.47 9.41
CA GLU A 725 -7.00 24.94 9.26
C GLU A 725 -8.44 25.49 9.26
N ASN A 726 -9.43 24.73 8.76
CA ASN A 726 -10.84 25.12 8.81
C ASN A 726 -11.48 24.96 10.20
N ASP A 727 -10.96 24.06 11.04
CA ASP A 727 -11.40 23.87 12.42
C ASP A 727 -10.75 24.88 13.36
N GLU A 728 -9.44 25.07 13.25
CA GLU A 728 -8.68 26.01 14.08
C GLU A 728 -8.98 27.48 13.74
N LYS A 729 -9.38 27.78 12.49
CA LYS A 729 -9.76 29.12 11.97
C LYS A 729 -8.80 30.24 12.35
N LYS A 730 -7.51 29.90 12.50
CA LYS A 730 -6.45 30.85 12.83
C LYS A 730 -6.45 31.99 11.79
N PRO A 731 -6.16 33.24 12.15
CA PRO A 731 -5.97 34.32 11.17
C PRO A 731 -5.09 33.86 9.99
N GLY A 732 -5.42 34.32 8.78
CA GLY A 732 -4.82 33.84 7.53
C GLY A 732 -5.22 32.41 7.07
N TYR A 733 -6.15 31.72 7.75
CA TYR A 733 -6.53 30.34 7.37
C TYR A 733 -7.15 30.25 5.97
N LYS A 734 -7.84 31.29 5.49
CA LYS A 734 -8.46 31.26 4.15
C LYS A 734 -7.38 31.18 3.07
N GLU A 735 -6.32 31.94 3.24
CA GLU A 735 -5.16 31.97 2.35
C GLU A 735 -4.35 30.66 2.44
N ARG A 736 -4.22 30.06 3.63
CA ARG A 736 -3.57 28.75 3.81
C ARG A 736 -4.40 27.60 3.25
N VAL A 737 -5.70 27.53 3.53
CA VAL A 737 -6.65 26.57 2.94
C VAL A 737 -6.68 26.71 1.42
N GLU A 738 -6.66 27.93 0.88
CA GLU A 738 -6.58 28.17 -0.55
C GLU A 738 -5.23 27.75 -1.14
N GLY A 739 -4.13 27.92 -0.39
CA GLY A 739 -2.81 27.35 -0.72
C GLY A 739 -2.83 25.83 -0.77
N TYR A 740 -3.34 25.16 0.27
CA TYR A 740 -3.45 23.71 0.33
C TYR A 740 -4.41 23.14 -0.73
N LYS A 741 -5.50 23.84 -1.06
CA LYS A 741 -6.37 23.48 -2.19
C LYS A 741 -5.69 23.65 -3.54
N LYS A 742 -4.87 24.68 -3.72
CA LYS A 742 -4.04 24.85 -4.93
C LYS A 742 -2.97 23.77 -5.04
N LEU A 743 -2.34 23.40 -3.93
CA LEU A 743 -1.38 22.31 -3.85
C LEU A 743 -2.03 20.96 -4.10
N LYS A 744 -3.22 20.70 -3.53
CA LYS A 744 -4.04 19.52 -3.82
C LYS A 744 -4.36 19.43 -5.31
N LYS A 745 -4.84 20.54 -5.88
CA LYS A 745 -5.10 20.64 -7.32
C LYS A 745 -3.83 20.50 -8.16
N ALA A 746 -2.68 20.96 -7.67
CA ALA A 746 -1.39 20.78 -8.32
C ALA A 746 -0.96 19.30 -8.26
N ASN A 747 -1.20 18.59 -7.16
CA ASN A 747 -0.98 17.15 -7.04
C ASN A 747 -1.91 16.36 -7.95
N GLU A 748 -3.21 16.65 -7.97
CA GLU A 748 -4.17 16.08 -8.93
C GLU A 748 -3.71 16.33 -10.39
N THR A 749 -3.23 17.54 -10.68
CA THR A 749 -2.67 17.91 -12.00
C THR A 749 -1.35 17.19 -12.26
N ILE A 750 -0.50 16.97 -11.27
CA ILE A 750 0.76 16.23 -11.38
C ILE A 750 0.49 14.73 -11.53
N GLU A 751 -0.52 14.15 -10.89
CA GLU A 751 -0.96 12.77 -11.09
C GLU A 751 -1.52 12.57 -12.51
N ASP A 752 -2.30 13.52 -13.01
CA ASP A 752 -2.79 13.51 -14.40
C ASP A 752 -1.71 13.86 -15.44
N ILE A 753 -0.69 14.63 -15.06
CA ILE A 753 0.53 14.86 -15.86
C ILE A 753 1.49 13.67 -15.74
N MET A 754 1.54 12.90 -14.65
CA MET A 754 2.34 11.66 -14.61
C MET A 754 1.71 10.58 -15.49
N LYS A 755 0.41 10.69 -15.78
CA LYS A 755 -0.28 9.95 -16.84
C LYS A 755 -0.12 10.54 -18.26
N LYS A 756 0.52 11.71 -18.46
CA LYS A 756 0.53 12.48 -19.76
C LYS A 756 1.78 13.31 -20.15
N SER A 757 2.74 13.54 -19.23
CA SER A 757 4.01 14.31 -19.22
C SER A 757 4.14 15.57 -20.11
N GLY A 758 4.48 16.80 -19.67
CA GLY A 758 4.89 17.39 -18.36
C GLY A 758 4.17 18.74 -18.07
N SER A 759 4.67 19.77 -17.35
CA SER A 759 5.92 19.97 -16.57
C SER A 759 5.78 21.15 -15.53
N LYS A 760 6.74 22.08 -15.39
CA LYS A 760 6.80 23.18 -14.37
C LYS A 760 6.43 24.56 -14.96
N LYS A 761 5.75 25.44 -14.19
CA LYS A 761 5.43 26.82 -14.63
C LYS A 761 6.65 27.75 -14.69
N SER A 762 6.62 28.72 -15.59
CA SER A 762 7.69 29.68 -15.90
C SER A 762 7.55 31.03 -15.20
N LYS A 763 8.65 31.80 -15.15
CA LYS A 763 8.70 33.16 -14.59
C LYS A 763 7.76 34.12 -15.33
N GLU A 764 7.67 34.00 -16.64
CA GLU A 764 6.78 34.76 -17.51
C GLU A 764 5.29 34.49 -17.23
N GLU A 765 4.92 33.28 -16.81
CA GLU A 765 3.53 32.96 -16.46
C GLU A 765 3.11 33.56 -15.11
N ILE A 766 4.00 33.51 -14.11
CA ILE A 766 3.79 34.17 -12.81
C ILE A 766 3.68 35.68 -12.99
N LYS A 767 4.54 36.27 -13.83
CA LYS A 767 4.51 37.69 -14.17
C LYS A 767 3.18 38.08 -14.83
N LYS A 768 2.69 37.29 -15.79
CA LYS A 768 1.37 37.48 -16.43
C LYS A 768 0.20 37.38 -15.45
N GLU A 769 0.26 36.52 -14.43
CA GLU A 769 -0.79 36.43 -13.41
C GLU A 769 -0.82 37.69 -12.51
N LEU A 770 0.36 38.21 -12.13
CA LEU A 770 0.47 39.49 -11.43
C LEU A 770 0.00 40.66 -12.31
N GLU A 771 0.32 40.67 -13.60
CA GLU A 771 -0.11 41.71 -14.56
C GLU A 771 -1.62 41.71 -14.78
N ARG A 772 -2.29 40.55 -14.95
CA ARG A 772 -3.77 40.48 -15.01
C ARG A 772 -4.43 41.09 -13.79
N LYS A 773 -3.92 40.80 -12.58
CA LYS A 773 -4.44 41.40 -11.33
C LYS A 773 -4.28 42.93 -11.29
N LYS A 774 -3.28 43.50 -11.99
CA LYS A 774 -3.15 44.96 -12.15
C LYS A 774 -4.27 45.51 -13.05
N GLU A 775 -4.59 44.81 -14.14
CA GLU A 775 -5.68 45.19 -15.07
C GLU A 775 -7.05 45.14 -14.38
N ASP A 776 -7.32 44.07 -13.62
CA ASP A 776 -8.54 43.90 -12.81
C ASP A 776 -8.71 45.03 -11.79
N LEU A 777 -7.65 45.41 -11.07
CA LEU A 777 -7.67 46.50 -10.09
C LEU A 777 -7.94 47.87 -10.74
N VAL A 778 -7.38 48.13 -11.92
CA VAL A 778 -7.60 49.37 -12.68
C VAL A 778 -9.02 49.45 -13.23
N GLN A 779 -9.59 48.34 -13.71
CA GLN A 779 -11.01 48.28 -14.11
C GLN A 779 -11.96 48.42 -12.91
N GLY A 780 -11.62 47.81 -11.77
CA GLY A 780 -12.33 48.00 -10.51
C GLY A 780 -12.39 49.47 -10.11
N GLN A 781 -11.26 50.19 -10.15
CA GLN A 781 -11.23 51.61 -9.86
C GLN A 781 -12.05 52.46 -10.84
N LYS A 782 -11.99 52.19 -12.15
CA LYS A 782 -12.86 52.89 -13.12
C LYS A 782 -14.34 52.70 -12.77
N SER A 783 -14.77 51.48 -12.44
CA SER A 783 -16.16 51.20 -12.06
C SER A 783 -16.63 51.89 -10.76
N THR A 784 -15.71 52.29 -9.88
CA THR A 784 -16.02 53.07 -8.67
C THR A 784 -15.85 54.58 -8.86
N LEU A 785 -14.96 55.02 -9.76
CA LEU A 785 -14.83 56.42 -10.15
C LEU A 785 -16.01 56.88 -11.00
N ASP A 786 -16.49 56.06 -11.94
CA ASP A 786 -17.69 56.34 -12.74
C ASP A 786 -18.93 56.47 -11.84
N LYS A 787 -19.08 55.60 -10.82
CA LYS A 787 -20.15 55.70 -9.82
C LYS A 787 -20.06 56.92 -8.92
N ASN A 788 -18.85 57.42 -8.64
CA ASN A 788 -18.67 58.64 -7.86
C ASN A 788 -18.88 59.90 -8.74
N CYS A 789 -18.55 59.85 -10.04
CA CYS A 789 -18.84 60.92 -11.01
C CYS A 789 -20.35 61.14 -11.24
N GLU A 790 -21.18 60.10 -11.13
CA GLU A 790 -22.65 60.25 -11.21
C GLU A 790 -23.28 60.92 -9.97
N SER A 791 -22.50 61.23 -8.93
CA SER A 791 -23.01 61.74 -7.64
C SER A 791 -22.70 63.22 -7.33
N CYS A 792 -22.18 64.00 -8.30
CA CYS A 792 -21.77 65.39 -8.07
C CYS A 792 -22.27 66.40 -9.11
N VAL A 793 -23.60 66.59 -9.18
CA VAL A 793 -24.23 67.82 -9.71
C VAL A 793 -25.44 68.16 -8.80
N ILE A 794 -25.67 69.47 -8.59
CA ILE A 794 -26.57 70.10 -7.59
C ILE A 794 -25.96 70.09 -6.18
N CYS A 795 -25.69 71.25 -5.54
CA CYS A 795 -25.97 72.64 -5.92
C CYS A 795 -24.81 73.34 -6.64
#